data_AF-A0A1J6J318-F1
#
_entry.id   AF-A0A1J6J318-F1
#
_cell.length_a   1.000
_cell.length_b   1.000
_cell.length_c   1.000
_cell.angle_alpha   90.00
_cell.angle_beta   90.00
_cell.angle_gamma   90.00
#
_symmetry.space_group_name_H-M   'P 1'
#
loop_
_entity.id
_entity.type
_entity.pdbx_description
1 polymer ?
#
loop_
_entity_poly.entity_id
_entity_poly.type
_entity_poly.pdbx_seq_one_letter_code
_entity_poly.pdbx_strand_id
1 'polypeptide(L)'
;MAMVSKTRTMLEGLVKDGSFKWLTKNPSSLDEDLEEMGSSSTGKNWLPELSPVANVVIRKCSKILDISMSQLQENFDAEASDSIKHKSQYARNFLEYCCFRALALSIQVNGYLGDKLFRRLTFDMMVAWEFPAASSQPFASMDEDVTAGSEAFSRIASAVPIIANVIVTDSIFGVLTSSSGGRLLFSVYDKYLTNLERAIKKFKTQSESSHLSALRAARGEKILELDGTVTTQPVLEHVGISAWPGRLTLTDHALYFEALRVVSYDKAKIYDLSDDLNQIVKPELTGPWGTRLFDKAVLYKSVSLSEPVIMEFPELKGHTRRDYWLAIIREVLHVHQFILKFQITGIERDEALLKAIFGILRVQALKDMSAKHSLCYEDLLMFNVCDQLPGGDLILETIANRSTVRESERTNSPKPKNRMYSISASALASNLGFVFGTSSHVPNETGIVVGEIAVGEMTPLEKAVKESRSNYKKVVQAQATVDGVKVDGLDTNLAVMKELLSPMMQLGNWILLLAYWEDPFKSMIFCSVFSYIIVRGWLCYAFALLLTFFAVFLVITRCFSQGKTVDELKVITPPPMNAMEQLLAVQTAISQAEEVIQDGNIVLLKFRALLLSIFPQASEKLVGALLVSALVLAFVPSRCIILMSFLELFTRYSPLRKASTERWTRRLREWWFSIPAAPVVLERAKEDKKKR
;
A
#
# COMPACT_ATOMS: atom_id res chain seq x y z
N MET A 1 65.51 -32.69 31.14
CA MET A 1 64.15 -32.25 30.75
C MET A 1 63.83 -30.87 31.36
N ALA A 2 64.38 -29.78 30.83
CA ALA A 2 64.01 -28.41 31.28
C ALA A 2 64.29 -27.30 30.25
N MET A 3 64.55 -27.63 28.97
CA MET A 3 64.95 -26.62 27.96
C MET A 3 64.13 -26.66 26.66
N VAL A 4 63.10 -27.50 26.58
CA VAL A 4 62.20 -27.61 25.40
C VAL A 4 60.79 -27.05 25.68
N SER A 5 60.46 -26.74 26.94
CA SER A 5 59.16 -26.16 27.33
C SER A 5 59.13 -24.62 27.31
N LYS A 6 60.29 -23.96 27.24
CA LYS A 6 60.39 -22.49 27.34
C LYS A 6 60.31 -21.78 25.98
N THR A 7 60.65 -22.47 24.90
CA THR A 7 60.53 -21.95 23.52
C THR A 7 59.12 -22.15 22.95
N ARG A 8 58.40 -23.18 23.39
CA ARG A 8 57.02 -23.43 22.95
C ARG A 8 56.01 -22.45 23.58
N THR A 9 56.27 -21.99 24.81
CA THR A 9 55.43 -21.02 25.52
C THR A 9 55.67 -19.56 25.07
N MET A 10 56.85 -19.21 24.57
CA MET A 10 57.08 -17.89 23.94
C MET A 10 56.44 -17.80 22.54
N LEU A 11 56.36 -18.90 21.80
CA LEU A 11 55.72 -18.94 20.48
C LEU A 11 54.19 -19.02 20.56
N GLU A 12 53.63 -19.66 21.59
CA GLU A 12 52.19 -19.64 21.86
C GLU A 12 51.71 -18.30 22.47
N GLY A 13 52.57 -17.56 23.17
CA GLY A 13 52.26 -16.20 23.63
C GLY A 13 52.16 -15.19 22.49
N LEU A 14 52.99 -15.33 21.44
CA LEU A 14 53.00 -14.42 20.29
C LEU A 14 51.86 -14.65 19.28
N VAL A 15 51.19 -15.80 19.35
CA VAL A 15 50.03 -16.16 18.49
C VAL A 15 48.70 -15.84 19.18
N LYS A 16 48.72 -15.55 20.49
CA LYS A 16 47.51 -15.27 21.28
C LYS A 16 47.21 -13.77 21.45
N ASP A 17 48.20 -12.92 21.23
CA ASP A 17 48.00 -11.47 21.10
C ASP A 17 47.85 -11.12 19.62
N GLY A 18 46.68 -10.60 19.24
CA GLY A 18 46.28 -10.25 17.86
C GLY A 18 47.06 -9.09 17.24
N SER A 19 48.39 -9.15 17.23
CA SER A 19 49.29 -8.06 16.84
C SER A 19 49.73 -8.10 15.36
N PHE A 20 49.34 -9.11 14.58
CA PHE A 20 49.64 -9.18 13.13
C PHE A 20 48.45 -8.84 12.22
N LYS A 21 47.28 -8.50 12.79
CA LYS A 21 46.11 -8.03 11.99
C LYS A 21 46.30 -6.64 11.37
N TRP A 22 47.22 -5.83 11.88
CA TRP A 22 47.47 -4.49 11.33
C TRP A 22 48.20 -4.52 9.97
N LEU A 23 48.88 -5.63 9.64
CA LEU A 23 49.60 -5.81 8.37
C LEU A 23 48.74 -6.34 7.21
N THR A 24 47.50 -6.75 7.48
CA THR A 24 46.57 -7.25 6.44
C THR A 24 45.34 -6.37 6.27
N LYS A 25 45.29 -5.23 6.96
CA LYS A 25 44.16 -4.31 6.93
C LYS A 25 44.43 -3.26 5.86
N ASN A 26 43.67 -3.28 4.77
CA ASN A 26 43.66 -2.16 3.83
C ASN A 26 43.14 -0.92 4.60
N PRO A 27 43.90 0.18 4.71
CA PRO A 27 43.39 1.40 5.31
C PRO A 27 42.14 1.85 4.54
N SER A 28 41.10 2.29 5.25
CA SER A 28 39.93 2.85 4.59
C SER A 28 40.32 4.21 4.00
N SER A 29 39.77 4.59 2.84
CA SER A 29 40.08 5.91 2.23
C SER A 29 39.79 7.08 3.18
N LEU A 30 38.88 6.88 4.14
CA LEU A 30 38.54 7.84 5.19
C LEU A 30 39.66 8.00 6.21
N ASP A 31 40.38 6.91 6.54
CA ASP A 31 41.54 6.94 7.44
C ASP A 31 42.73 7.64 6.77
N GLU A 32 42.95 7.40 5.47
CA GLU A 32 43.97 8.11 4.68
C GLU A 32 43.68 9.62 4.60
N ASP A 33 42.42 10.00 4.37
CA ASP A 33 41.98 11.40 4.36
C ASP A 33 42.12 12.06 5.75
N LEU A 34 41.87 11.31 6.83
CA LEU A 34 42.06 11.76 8.21
C LEU A 34 43.55 11.99 8.52
N GLU A 35 44.43 11.11 8.05
CA GLU A 35 45.88 11.24 8.19
C GLU A 35 46.46 12.39 7.34
N GLU A 36 45.99 12.58 6.10
CA GLU A 36 46.37 13.71 5.23
C GLU A 36 45.91 15.06 5.83
N MET A 37 44.72 15.08 6.44
CA MET A 37 44.20 16.28 7.09
C MET A 37 44.91 16.60 8.40
N GLY A 38 45.24 15.58 9.21
CA GLY A 38 46.00 15.72 10.46
C GLY A 38 47.47 16.10 10.27
N SER A 39 48.07 15.77 9.12
CA SER A 39 49.47 16.12 8.79
C SER A 39 49.64 17.51 8.15
N SER A 40 48.54 18.15 7.72
CA SER A 40 48.59 19.52 7.17
C SER A 40 48.81 20.55 8.29
N SER A 41 49.92 21.31 8.22
CA SER A 41 50.40 22.26 9.25
C SER A 41 49.55 23.53 9.45
N THR A 42 48.30 23.56 8.95
CA THR A 42 47.38 24.68 9.08
C THR A 42 46.11 24.26 9.82
N GLY A 43 46.18 24.26 11.16
CA GLY A 43 45.03 24.07 12.06
C GLY A 43 43.92 25.13 11.97
N LYS A 44 43.86 25.91 10.87
CA LYS A 44 42.81 26.90 10.57
C LYS A 44 41.58 26.32 9.87
N ASN A 45 41.65 25.06 9.43
CA ASN A 45 40.63 24.39 8.61
C ASN A 45 39.84 23.34 9.40
N TRP A 46 39.90 23.33 10.72
CA TRP A 46 39.20 22.37 11.57
C TRP A 46 38.14 23.08 12.41
N LEU A 47 36.87 22.65 12.28
CA LEU A 47 35.78 23.17 13.10
C LEU A 47 35.66 22.29 14.36
N PRO A 48 35.94 22.83 15.56
CA PRO A 48 35.99 22.03 16.80
C PRO A 48 34.62 21.52 17.24
N GLU A 49 33.54 22.09 16.73
CA GLU A 49 32.16 21.67 17.04
C GLU A 49 31.74 20.39 16.28
N LEU A 50 32.46 20.07 15.20
CA LEU A 50 32.16 18.96 14.30
C LEU A 50 33.02 17.72 14.59
N SER A 51 32.49 16.55 14.27
CA SER A 51 33.25 15.30 14.37
C SER A 51 34.40 15.27 13.33
N PRO A 52 35.42 14.43 13.55
CA PRO A 52 36.49 14.26 12.57
C PRO A 52 35.99 13.84 11.18
N VAL A 53 35.04 12.92 11.14
CA VAL A 53 34.42 12.44 9.90
C VAL A 53 33.63 13.57 9.22
N ALA A 54 32.90 14.39 9.98
CA ALA A 54 32.17 15.54 9.44
C ALA A 54 33.11 16.60 8.86
N ASN A 55 34.23 16.92 9.53
CA ASN A 55 35.24 17.84 9.00
C ASN A 55 35.83 17.35 7.67
N VAL A 56 36.15 16.06 7.56
CA VAL A 56 36.64 15.46 6.31
C VAL A 56 35.60 15.57 5.20
N VAL A 57 34.34 15.21 5.49
CA VAL A 57 33.25 15.30 4.50
C VAL A 57 33.02 16.74 4.04
N ILE A 58 33.01 17.72 4.96
CA ILE A 58 32.85 19.13 4.60
C ILE A 58 34.03 19.62 3.77
N ARG A 59 35.26 19.20 4.05
CA ARG A 59 36.41 19.51 3.21
C ARG A 59 36.29 18.91 1.80
N LYS A 60 35.77 17.68 1.67
CA LYS A 60 35.46 17.09 0.36
C LYS A 60 34.39 17.91 -0.36
N CYS A 61 33.32 18.31 0.34
CA CYS A 61 32.26 19.17 -0.20
C CYS A 61 32.80 20.53 -0.64
N SER A 62 33.70 21.15 0.14
CA SER A 62 34.30 22.44 -0.15
C SER A 62 35.19 22.37 -1.40
N LYS A 63 35.95 21.28 -1.57
CA LYS A 63 36.73 20.99 -2.79
C LYS A 63 35.82 20.83 -4.03
N ILE A 64 34.68 20.16 -3.89
CA ILE A 64 33.71 19.98 -5.00
C ILE A 64 33.05 21.30 -5.38
N LEU A 65 32.76 22.15 -4.39
CA LEU A 65 32.08 23.44 -4.58
C LEU A 65 33.02 24.57 -5.02
N ASP A 66 34.35 24.36 -4.93
CA ASP A 66 35.38 25.39 -5.12
C ASP A 66 35.18 26.62 -4.22
N ILE A 67 34.75 26.38 -2.96
CA ILE A 67 34.48 27.41 -1.94
C ILE A 67 35.22 27.02 -0.66
N SER A 68 35.73 27.99 0.12
CA SER A 68 36.38 27.69 1.39
C SER A 68 35.38 27.24 2.46
N MET A 69 35.83 26.47 3.46
CA MET A 69 34.94 26.02 4.54
C MET A 69 34.36 27.18 5.37
N SER A 70 35.13 28.26 5.57
CA SER A 70 34.65 29.46 6.27
C SER A 70 33.55 30.17 5.48
N GLN A 71 33.71 30.29 4.15
CA GLN A 71 32.68 30.87 3.29
C GLN A 71 31.42 30.00 3.24
N LEU A 72 31.55 28.67 3.27
CA LEU A 72 30.40 27.77 3.38
C LEU A 72 29.61 28.00 4.67
N GLN A 73 30.32 28.20 5.78
CA GLN A 73 29.71 28.53 7.06
C GLN A 73 29.01 29.89 7.03
N GLU A 74 29.67 30.93 6.52
CA GLU A 74 29.08 32.26 6.35
C GLU A 74 27.82 32.22 5.48
N ASN A 75 27.86 31.47 4.37
CA ASN A 75 26.69 31.31 3.50
C ASN A 75 25.54 30.58 4.21
N PHE A 76 25.83 29.53 4.98
CA PHE A 76 24.81 28.85 5.78
C PHE A 76 24.20 29.79 6.83
N ASP A 77 25.04 30.55 7.53
CA ASP A 77 24.60 31.50 8.54
C ASP A 77 23.79 32.67 7.94
N ALA A 78 24.03 33.02 6.67
CA ALA A 78 23.25 34.02 5.96
C ALA A 78 21.91 33.48 5.43
N GLU A 79 21.87 32.24 4.95
CA GLU A 79 20.71 31.65 4.27
C GLU A 79 19.73 30.91 5.22
N ALA A 80 20.22 30.31 6.30
CA ALA A 80 19.40 29.51 7.20
C ALA A 80 18.48 30.37 8.08
N SER A 81 17.30 29.83 8.41
CA SER A 81 16.39 30.42 9.40
C SER A 81 16.90 30.20 10.83
N ASP A 82 16.42 31.02 11.77
CA ASP A 82 16.80 30.92 13.19
C ASP A 82 16.39 29.58 13.82
N SER A 83 15.35 28.91 13.29
CA SER A 83 14.95 27.55 13.71
C SER A 83 16.03 26.51 13.42
N ILE A 84 16.74 26.64 12.29
CA ILE A 84 17.75 25.70 11.80
C ILE A 84 19.11 25.94 12.47
N LYS A 85 19.39 27.16 12.93
CA LYS A 85 20.65 27.55 13.60
C LYS A 85 20.74 27.15 15.08
N HIS A 86 19.77 26.42 15.60
CA HIS A 86 19.76 26.03 17.01
C HIS A 86 21.01 25.22 17.38
N LYS A 87 21.67 25.58 18.49
CA LYS A 87 23.00 25.06 18.89
C LYS A 87 23.10 23.54 18.98
N SER A 88 22.01 22.85 19.31
CA SER A 88 21.96 21.38 19.40
C SER A 88 21.86 20.66 18.04
N GLN A 89 21.44 21.35 16.99
CA GLN A 89 21.24 20.78 15.64
C GLN A 89 22.14 21.43 14.58
N TYR A 90 22.81 22.53 14.93
CA TYR A 90 23.68 23.29 14.05
C TYR A 90 24.69 22.41 13.29
N ALA A 91 25.44 21.55 14.00
CA ALA A 91 26.42 20.64 13.40
C ALA A 91 25.81 19.75 12.30
N ARG A 92 24.61 19.21 12.55
CA ARG A 92 23.89 18.34 11.60
C ARG A 92 23.36 19.15 10.42
N ASN A 93 22.73 20.28 10.68
CA ASN A 93 22.10 21.11 9.66
C ASN A 93 23.14 21.76 8.74
N PHE A 94 24.28 22.20 9.30
CA PHE A 94 25.39 22.74 8.52
C PHE A 94 26.05 21.66 7.65
N LEU A 95 26.29 20.46 8.22
CA LEU A 95 26.78 19.32 7.44
C LEU A 95 25.81 18.98 6.31
N GLU A 96 24.52 18.90 6.60
CA GLU A 96 23.47 18.61 5.62
C GLU A 96 23.44 19.66 4.49
N TYR A 97 23.53 20.95 4.82
CA TYR A 97 23.68 22.03 3.85
C TYR A 97 24.88 21.81 2.92
N CYS A 98 26.06 21.50 3.49
CA CYS A 98 27.28 21.28 2.70
C CYS A 98 27.16 20.04 1.80
N CYS A 99 26.71 18.92 2.37
CA CYS A 99 26.50 17.66 1.66
C CYS A 99 25.57 17.87 0.48
N PHE A 100 24.45 18.53 0.73
CA PHE A 100 23.44 18.78 -0.28
C PHE A 100 24.05 19.60 -1.42
N ARG A 101 24.64 20.78 -1.14
CA ARG A 101 25.21 21.62 -2.21
C ARG A 101 26.27 20.88 -3.04
N ALA A 102 27.11 20.07 -2.40
CA ALA A 102 28.10 19.27 -3.12
C ALA A 102 27.45 18.19 -4.00
N LEU A 103 26.39 17.51 -3.51
CA LEU A 103 25.62 16.55 -4.29
C LEU A 103 24.99 17.21 -5.51
N ALA A 104 24.45 18.43 -5.39
CA ALA A 104 23.85 19.16 -6.51
C ALA A 104 24.78 19.25 -7.71
N LEU A 105 26.05 19.59 -7.46
CA LEU A 105 27.08 19.71 -8.49
C LEU A 105 27.58 18.35 -8.96
N SER A 106 27.80 17.41 -8.03
CA SER A 106 28.34 16.08 -8.34
C SER A 106 27.45 15.31 -9.32
N ILE A 107 26.13 15.49 -9.22
CA ILE A 107 25.14 14.81 -10.05
C ILE A 107 25.06 15.40 -11.47
N GLN A 108 25.64 16.57 -11.72
CA GLN A 108 25.73 17.14 -13.08
C GLN A 108 26.78 16.45 -13.95
N VAL A 109 27.68 15.67 -13.34
CA VAL A 109 28.72 14.93 -14.06
C VAL A 109 28.11 13.65 -14.66
N ASN A 110 28.22 13.50 -15.98
CA ASN A 110 27.73 12.31 -16.66
C ASN A 110 28.38 11.03 -16.10
N GLY A 111 27.56 10.04 -15.74
CA GLY A 111 28.04 8.75 -15.24
C GLY A 111 28.51 8.74 -13.77
N TYR A 112 28.16 9.75 -12.98
CA TYR A 112 28.56 9.88 -11.57
C TYR A 112 28.27 8.63 -10.70
N LEU A 113 27.21 7.85 -10.99
CA LEU A 113 26.91 6.61 -10.26
C LEU A 113 27.99 5.53 -10.44
N GLY A 114 28.70 5.54 -11.57
CA GLY A 114 29.82 4.66 -11.86
C GLY A 114 31.13 5.09 -11.20
N ASP A 115 31.21 6.33 -10.74
CA ASP A 115 32.38 6.83 -10.02
C ASP A 115 32.42 6.30 -8.59
N LYS A 116 33.50 5.55 -8.28
CA LYS A 116 33.74 5.01 -6.94
C LYS A 116 33.91 6.12 -5.90
N LEU A 117 34.47 7.27 -6.27
CA LEU A 117 34.65 8.40 -5.36
C LEU A 117 33.29 9.00 -4.97
N PHE A 118 32.38 9.18 -5.93
CA PHE A 118 31.01 9.60 -5.64
C PHE A 118 30.28 8.61 -4.70
N ARG A 119 30.36 7.30 -4.98
CA ARG A 119 29.72 6.28 -4.14
C ARG A 119 30.29 6.28 -2.73
N ARG A 120 31.62 6.42 -2.59
CA ARG A 120 32.25 6.53 -1.27
C ARG A 120 31.88 7.82 -0.55
N LEU A 121 31.89 8.95 -1.24
CA LEU A 121 31.50 10.25 -0.69
C LEU A 121 30.08 10.22 -0.13
N THR A 122 29.11 9.70 -0.89
CA THR A 122 27.72 9.63 -0.42
C THR A 122 27.55 8.71 0.79
N PHE A 123 28.34 7.65 0.90
CA PHE A 123 28.38 6.81 2.11
C PHE A 123 29.03 7.54 3.30
N ASP A 124 30.18 8.19 3.09
CA ASP A 124 30.87 8.97 4.11
C ASP A 124 29.97 10.11 4.62
N MET A 125 29.17 10.74 3.74
CA MET A 125 28.14 11.72 4.10
C MET A 125 27.07 11.12 5.03
N MET A 126 26.62 9.89 4.80
CA MET A 126 25.67 9.21 5.70
C MET A 126 26.29 8.97 7.09
N VAL A 127 27.52 8.47 7.13
CA VAL A 127 28.25 8.25 8.38
C VAL A 127 28.43 9.56 9.15
N ALA A 128 28.88 10.63 8.47
CA ALA A 128 29.05 11.94 9.07
C ALA A 128 27.71 12.52 9.56
N TRP A 129 26.61 12.28 8.85
CA TRP A 129 25.29 12.78 9.24
C TRP A 129 24.75 12.11 10.50
N GLU A 130 25.03 10.81 10.69
CA GLU A 130 24.68 10.09 11.92
C GLU A 130 25.48 10.61 13.12
N PHE A 131 26.76 10.93 12.92
CA PHE A 131 27.69 11.42 13.94
C PHE A 131 28.31 12.79 13.58
N PRO A 132 27.52 13.89 13.59
CA PRO A 132 27.97 15.17 13.06
C PRO A 132 28.78 16.02 14.04
N ALA A 133 28.54 15.88 15.35
CA ALA A 133 29.14 16.72 16.39
C ALA A 133 30.41 16.08 16.99
N ALA A 134 31.34 16.89 17.52
CA ALA A 134 32.57 16.40 18.14
C ALA A 134 32.34 15.43 19.32
N SER A 135 31.19 15.52 19.99
CA SER A 135 30.79 14.61 21.06
C SER A 135 30.24 13.27 20.58
N SER A 136 30.02 13.10 19.28
CA SER A 136 29.45 11.88 18.70
C SER A 136 30.56 10.95 18.19
N GLN A 137 30.53 9.68 18.61
CA GLN A 137 31.49 8.67 18.19
C GLN A 137 30.87 7.72 17.16
N PRO A 138 31.56 7.43 16.04
CA PRO A 138 31.08 6.48 15.06
C PRO A 138 30.87 5.09 15.66
N PHE A 139 29.78 4.42 15.29
CA PHE A 139 29.54 3.04 15.68
C PHE A 139 30.38 2.09 14.80
N ALA A 140 31.42 1.49 15.39
CA ALA A 140 32.18 0.40 14.78
C ALA A 140 31.59 -0.95 15.23
N SER A 141 31.23 -1.82 14.29
CA SER A 141 30.84 -3.19 14.64
C SER A 141 32.08 -3.99 15.06
N MET A 142 31.89 -5.15 15.72
CA MET A 142 32.98 -6.00 16.26
C MET A 142 33.99 -6.48 15.19
N ASP A 143 33.73 -6.20 13.91
CA ASP A 143 34.58 -6.45 12.74
C ASP A 143 34.68 -5.15 11.89
N GLU A 144 35.42 -4.17 12.42
CA GLU A 144 36.15 -3.03 11.83
C GLU A 144 35.67 -2.23 10.58
N ASP A 145 34.44 -2.34 10.09
CA ASP A 145 33.87 -1.42 9.08
C ASP A 145 32.87 -0.43 9.68
N VAL A 146 33.01 0.86 9.33
CA VAL A 146 32.06 1.92 9.71
C VAL A 146 30.73 1.71 8.98
N THR A 147 29.63 1.80 9.72
CA THR A 147 28.26 1.56 9.19
C THR A 147 27.39 2.81 9.27
N ALA A 148 26.35 2.86 8.44
CA ALA A 148 25.34 3.92 8.46
C ALA A 148 23.97 3.39 8.91
N GLY A 149 23.25 4.20 9.67
CA GLY A 149 21.89 3.94 10.15
C GLY A 149 20.79 4.35 9.15
N SER A 150 19.56 3.93 9.46
CA SER A 150 18.38 4.15 8.60
C SER A 150 18.08 5.64 8.37
N GLU A 151 18.16 6.46 9.43
CA GLU A 151 17.86 7.90 9.32
C GLU A 151 18.87 8.64 8.43
N ALA A 152 20.15 8.31 8.56
CA ALA A 152 21.22 8.89 7.75
C ALA A 152 21.11 8.49 6.28
N PHE A 153 20.87 7.19 6.01
CA PHE A 153 20.57 6.72 4.66
C PHE A 153 19.35 7.45 4.11
N SER A 154 18.28 7.56 4.89
CA SER A 154 17.04 8.16 4.43
C SER A 154 17.20 9.61 4.02
N ARG A 155 17.99 10.36 4.78
CA ARG A 155 18.22 11.78 4.53
C ARG A 155 19.17 12.04 3.35
N ILE A 156 20.31 11.35 3.30
CA ILE A 156 21.32 11.58 2.26
C ILE A 156 20.94 10.91 0.94
N ALA A 157 20.44 9.66 0.96
CA ALA A 157 20.12 8.94 -0.27
C ALA A 157 18.93 9.57 -1.01
N SER A 158 17.91 10.04 -0.28
CA SER A 158 16.74 10.69 -0.88
C SER A 158 17.04 12.07 -1.45
N ALA A 159 18.21 12.66 -1.15
CA ALA A 159 18.69 13.86 -1.83
C ALA A 159 18.99 13.62 -3.31
N VAL A 160 19.19 12.35 -3.69
CA VAL A 160 19.43 11.88 -5.06
C VAL A 160 18.27 10.94 -5.46
N PRO A 161 17.19 11.45 -6.08
CA PRO A 161 15.96 10.70 -6.36
C PRO A 161 16.12 9.34 -7.09
N ILE A 162 17.18 9.17 -7.89
CA ILE A 162 17.47 7.89 -8.55
C ILE A 162 18.03 6.84 -7.58
N ILE A 163 18.68 7.25 -6.49
CA ILE A 163 19.21 6.37 -5.44
C ILE A 163 18.07 5.98 -4.49
N ALA A 164 17.34 6.95 -3.96
CA ALA A 164 16.22 6.69 -3.07
C ALA A 164 15.15 7.77 -3.17
N ASN A 165 13.94 7.43 -2.72
CA ASN A 165 12.82 8.36 -2.64
C ASN A 165 12.24 8.27 -1.22
N VAL A 166 11.84 9.42 -0.66
CA VAL A 166 11.35 9.56 0.71
C VAL A 166 10.28 8.51 1.08
N ILE A 167 9.42 8.14 0.13
CA ILE A 167 8.28 7.22 0.35
C ILE A 167 8.74 5.77 0.55
N VAL A 168 9.72 5.30 -0.24
CA VAL A 168 10.13 3.88 -0.30
C VAL A 168 11.49 3.63 0.37
N THR A 169 12.11 4.66 0.92
CA THR A 169 13.47 4.62 1.45
C THR A 169 13.68 3.60 2.57
N ASP A 170 12.77 3.52 3.53
CA ASP A 170 12.91 2.53 4.61
C ASP A 170 12.82 1.09 4.06
N SER A 171 12.02 0.88 3.00
CA SER A 171 11.90 -0.42 2.34
C SER A 171 13.20 -0.79 1.64
N ILE A 172 13.82 0.16 0.93
CA ILE A 172 15.14 0.00 0.31
C ILE A 172 16.19 -0.31 1.39
N PHE A 173 16.22 0.46 2.48
CA PHE A 173 17.14 0.23 3.59
C PHE A 173 16.96 -1.15 4.22
N GLY A 174 15.71 -1.58 4.42
CA GLY A 174 15.40 -2.92 4.93
C GLY A 174 15.95 -4.03 4.04
N VAL A 175 15.84 -3.88 2.72
CA VAL A 175 16.43 -4.83 1.76
C VAL A 175 17.96 -4.83 1.86
N LEU A 176 18.59 -3.65 1.85
CA LEU A 176 20.05 -3.51 1.89
C LEU A 176 20.66 -4.00 3.21
N THR A 177 19.92 -3.94 4.32
CA THR A 177 20.41 -4.30 5.66
C THR A 177 19.91 -5.65 6.18
N SER A 178 19.18 -6.40 5.36
CA SER A 178 18.61 -7.71 5.69
C SER A 178 19.65 -8.71 6.24
N SER A 179 20.88 -8.67 5.73
CA SER A 179 22.00 -9.52 6.20
C SER A 179 22.85 -8.90 7.32
N SER A 180 22.65 -7.63 7.64
CA SER A 180 23.59 -6.80 8.41
C SER A 180 22.99 -6.22 9.69
N GLY A 181 21.91 -6.84 10.20
CA GLY A 181 21.32 -6.49 11.49
C GLY A 181 20.77 -5.05 11.57
N GLY A 182 20.29 -4.50 10.45
CA GLY A 182 19.72 -3.15 10.40
C GLY A 182 20.75 -2.01 10.30
N ARG A 183 22.00 -2.32 9.95
CA ARG A 183 23.07 -1.35 9.68
C ARG A 183 23.58 -1.50 8.25
N LEU A 184 23.84 -0.38 7.56
CA LEU A 184 24.29 -0.38 6.17
C LEU A 184 25.82 -0.40 6.10
N LEU A 185 26.36 -1.41 5.39
CA LEU A 185 27.78 -1.55 5.08
C LEU A 185 28.10 -0.87 3.74
N PHE A 186 29.29 -0.27 3.61
CA PHE A 186 29.73 0.36 2.37
C PHE A 186 29.76 -0.63 1.20
N SER A 187 30.22 -1.86 1.42
CA SER A 187 30.28 -2.89 0.36
C SER A 187 28.92 -3.22 -0.24
N VAL A 188 27.87 -3.22 0.59
CA VAL A 188 26.49 -3.44 0.13
C VAL A 188 25.98 -2.22 -0.64
N TYR A 189 26.24 -1.01 -0.13
CA TYR A 189 25.86 0.23 -0.78
C TYR A 189 26.58 0.45 -2.13
N ASP A 190 27.89 0.18 -2.20
CA ASP A 190 28.70 0.23 -3.42
C ASP A 190 28.17 -0.75 -4.49
N LYS A 191 27.83 -1.98 -4.07
CA LYS A 191 27.23 -2.99 -4.94
C LYS A 191 25.85 -2.56 -5.44
N TYR A 192 25.04 -1.91 -4.60
CA TYR A 192 23.71 -1.41 -4.97
C TYR A 192 23.80 -0.37 -6.08
N LEU A 193 24.61 0.67 -5.87
CA LEU A 193 24.79 1.74 -6.85
C LEU A 193 25.46 1.25 -8.14
N THR A 194 26.38 0.29 -8.06
CA THR A 194 26.97 -0.36 -9.25
C THR A 194 25.92 -1.11 -10.06
N ASN A 195 25.02 -1.84 -9.40
CA ASN A 195 23.91 -2.51 -10.07
C ASN A 195 22.90 -1.50 -10.66
N LEU A 196 22.66 -0.39 -9.97
CA LEU A 196 21.81 0.69 -10.44
C LEU A 196 22.36 1.34 -11.71
N GLU A 197 23.67 1.59 -11.77
CA GLU A 197 24.33 2.07 -12.99
C GLU A 197 24.17 1.06 -14.14
N ARG A 198 24.27 -0.25 -13.87
CA ARG A 198 24.06 -1.30 -14.88
C ARG A 198 22.61 -1.31 -15.37
N ALA A 199 21.63 -1.18 -14.48
CA ALA A 199 20.22 -1.08 -14.84
C ALA A 199 19.94 0.16 -15.72
N ILE A 200 20.53 1.31 -15.38
CA ILE A 200 20.47 2.54 -16.18
C ILE A 200 21.05 2.32 -17.58
N LYS A 201 22.22 1.69 -17.69
CA LYS A 201 22.84 1.37 -19.01
C LYS A 201 21.96 0.42 -19.82
N LYS A 202 21.39 -0.62 -19.20
CA LYS A 202 20.44 -1.55 -19.83
C LYS A 202 19.20 -0.82 -20.35
N PHE A 203 18.61 0.05 -19.54
CA PHE A 203 17.43 0.83 -19.92
C PHE A 203 17.68 1.74 -21.14
N LYS A 204 18.85 2.41 -21.20
CA LYS A 204 19.23 3.22 -22.37
C LYS A 204 19.33 2.40 -23.64
N THR A 205 20.14 1.34 -23.60
CA THR A 205 20.40 0.51 -24.78
C THR A 205 19.13 -0.17 -25.29
N GLN A 206 18.23 -0.56 -24.39
CA GLN A 206 16.92 -1.09 -24.76
C GLN A 206 16.01 -0.02 -25.36
N SER A 207 15.96 1.18 -24.78
CA SER A 207 15.11 2.27 -25.28
C SER A 207 15.53 2.76 -26.67
N GLU A 208 16.85 2.80 -26.94
CA GLU A 208 17.46 3.15 -28.23
C GLU A 208 17.35 2.04 -29.29
N SER A 209 16.96 0.82 -28.89
CA SER A 209 16.84 -0.29 -29.82
C SER A 209 15.75 -0.04 -30.88
N SER A 210 15.98 -0.53 -32.10
CA SER A 210 15.01 -0.45 -33.21
C SER A 210 13.78 -1.34 -33.00
N HIS A 211 13.77 -2.15 -31.94
CA HIS A 211 12.66 -3.04 -31.61
C HIS A 211 11.41 -2.22 -31.23
N LEU A 212 10.29 -2.48 -31.91
CA LEU A 212 9.03 -1.73 -31.79
C LEU A 212 9.17 -0.21 -32.02
N SER A 213 10.27 0.28 -32.59
CA SER A 213 10.52 1.73 -32.73
C SER A 213 9.43 2.43 -33.53
N ALA A 214 8.93 1.82 -34.60
CA ALA A 214 7.85 2.37 -35.42
C ALA A 214 6.52 2.52 -34.67
N LEU A 215 6.22 1.60 -33.75
CA LEU A 215 4.98 1.64 -32.94
C LEU A 215 5.12 2.64 -31.78
N ARG A 216 6.30 2.69 -31.15
CA ARG A 216 6.59 3.55 -30.00
C ARG A 216 6.85 5.01 -30.39
N ALA A 217 7.38 5.27 -31.59
CA ALA A 217 7.80 6.60 -32.02
C ALA A 217 6.68 7.65 -31.98
N ALA A 218 5.43 7.23 -32.21
CA ALA A 218 4.29 8.15 -32.14
C ALA A 218 4.04 8.71 -30.72
N ARG A 219 4.31 7.89 -29.69
CA ARG A 219 4.10 8.24 -28.27
C ARG A 219 5.40 8.54 -27.52
N GLY A 220 6.57 8.31 -28.15
CA GLY A 220 7.88 8.51 -27.53
C GLY A 220 8.20 7.50 -26.42
N GLU A 221 7.59 6.32 -26.46
CA GLU A 221 7.63 5.36 -25.35
C GLU A 221 9.03 4.73 -25.14
N LYS A 222 9.39 4.55 -23.87
CA LYS A 222 10.67 3.96 -23.46
C LYS A 222 10.47 2.54 -22.94
N ILE A 223 11.40 1.65 -23.28
CA ILE A 223 11.34 0.25 -22.84
C ILE A 223 11.93 0.13 -21.44
N LEU A 224 11.13 -0.36 -20.49
CA LEU A 224 11.50 -0.51 -19.08
C LEU A 224 12.00 -1.91 -18.77
N GLU A 225 11.30 -2.93 -19.27
CA GLU A 225 11.66 -4.32 -19.05
C GLU A 225 11.24 -5.20 -20.23
N LEU A 226 11.97 -6.27 -20.45
CA LEU A 226 11.74 -7.19 -21.55
C LEU A 226 12.08 -8.61 -21.11
N ASP A 227 11.16 -9.55 -21.35
CA ASP A 227 11.27 -10.96 -20.95
C ASP A 227 10.65 -11.88 -22.02
N GLY A 228 11.04 -13.15 -22.06
CA GLY A 228 10.69 -14.08 -23.15
C GLY A 228 11.54 -13.95 -24.42
N THR A 229 12.78 -13.48 -24.29
CA THR A 229 13.82 -13.53 -25.34
C THR A 229 14.46 -14.90 -25.49
N VAL A 230 15.35 -15.07 -26.47
CA VAL A 230 16.21 -16.26 -26.62
C VAL A 230 16.97 -16.63 -25.34
N THR A 231 17.31 -15.65 -24.50
CA THR A 231 18.09 -15.85 -23.26
C THR A 231 17.25 -16.09 -22.01
N THR A 232 15.93 -15.92 -22.08
CA THR A 232 15.02 -15.96 -20.93
C THR A 232 13.85 -16.91 -21.22
N GLN A 233 13.21 -17.47 -20.20
CA GLN A 233 12.05 -18.34 -20.44
C GLN A 233 10.90 -17.55 -21.11
N PRO A 234 10.13 -18.14 -22.04
CA PRO A 234 9.00 -17.45 -22.66
C PRO A 234 7.92 -17.09 -21.64
N VAL A 235 7.20 -16.01 -21.92
CA VAL A 235 5.95 -15.65 -21.21
C VAL A 235 4.80 -16.29 -21.99
N LEU A 236 3.85 -16.91 -21.29
CA LEU A 236 2.69 -17.55 -21.93
C LEU A 236 1.49 -16.63 -21.83
N GLU A 237 0.93 -16.23 -22.96
CA GLU A 237 -0.34 -15.50 -23.01
C GLU A 237 -1.48 -16.50 -23.18
N HIS A 238 -2.41 -16.51 -22.22
CA HIS A 238 -3.62 -17.31 -22.30
C HIS A 238 -4.77 -16.45 -22.82
N VAL A 239 -5.40 -16.95 -23.89
CA VAL A 239 -6.64 -16.39 -24.46
C VAL A 239 -7.65 -17.54 -24.54
N GLY A 240 -8.67 -17.49 -23.70
CA GLY A 240 -9.59 -18.60 -23.49
C GLY A 240 -8.85 -19.85 -22.98
N ILE A 241 -8.86 -20.93 -23.76
CA ILE A 241 -8.25 -22.23 -23.42
C ILE A 241 -6.86 -22.40 -24.06
N SER A 242 -6.42 -21.46 -24.91
CA SER A 242 -5.17 -21.55 -25.64
C SER A 242 -4.07 -20.71 -25.01
N ALA A 243 -2.86 -21.26 -24.93
CA ALA A 243 -1.66 -20.60 -24.42
C ALA A 243 -0.64 -20.39 -25.54
N TRP A 244 -0.17 -19.15 -25.71
CA TRP A 244 0.80 -18.76 -26.72
C TRP A 244 2.11 -18.35 -26.06
N PRO A 245 3.24 -19.02 -26.33
CA PRO A 245 4.54 -18.57 -25.84
C PRO A 245 4.97 -17.33 -26.62
N GLY A 246 5.57 -16.36 -25.94
CA GLY A 246 6.02 -15.13 -26.57
C GLY A 246 6.95 -14.29 -25.71
N ARG A 247 7.27 -13.12 -26.25
CA ARG A 247 8.04 -12.07 -25.61
C ARG A 247 7.10 -11.00 -25.10
N LEU A 248 7.32 -10.57 -23.86
CA LEU A 248 6.61 -9.47 -23.23
C LEU A 248 7.56 -8.28 -23.04
N THR A 249 7.11 -7.11 -23.48
CA THR A 249 7.84 -5.83 -23.33
C THR A 249 6.97 -4.85 -22.57
N LEU A 250 7.48 -4.30 -21.47
CA LEU A 250 6.84 -3.21 -20.74
C LEU A 250 7.47 -1.89 -21.15
N THR A 251 6.63 -0.94 -21.56
CA THR A 251 7.02 0.46 -21.73
C THR A 251 6.48 1.31 -20.59
N ASP A 252 6.85 2.59 -20.59
CA ASP A 252 6.28 3.60 -19.71
C ASP A 252 4.80 3.93 -20.00
N HIS A 253 4.18 3.31 -21.01
CA HIS A 253 2.78 3.56 -21.40
C HIS A 253 1.93 2.29 -21.61
N ALA A 254 2.52 1.17 -22.04
CA ALA A 254 1.78 0.00 -22.44
C ALA A 254 2.59 -1.31 -22.29
N LEU A 255 1.88 -2.43 -22.35
CA LEU A 255 2.46 -3.76 -22.52
C LEU A 255 2.35 -4.18 -23.99
N TYR A 256 3.45 -4.71 -24.52
CA TYR A 256 3.53 -5.28 -25.86
C TYR A 256 3.81 -6.78 -25.76
N PHE A 257 2.92 -7.59 -26.32
CA PHE A 257 3.10 -9.03 -26.40
C PHE A 257 3.32 -9.47 -27.84
N GLU A 258 4.43 -10.16 -28.09
CA GLU A 258 4.80 -10.70 -29.39
C GLU A 258 4.86 -12.23 -29.29
N ALA A 259 3.88 -12.93 -29.88
CA ALA A 259 3.86 -14.39 -29.90
C ALA A 259 5.04 -14.95 -30.71
N LEU A 260 5.67 -16.01 -30.19
CA LEU A 260 6.78 -16.68 -30.82
C LEU A 260 6.28 -17.63 -31.91
N ARG A 261 6.73 -17.42 -33.15
CA ARG A 261 6.63 -18.40 -34.25
C ARG A 261 7.95 -19.15 -34.42
N VAL A 262 7.94 -20.15 -35.30
CA VAL A 262 9.07 -21.06 -35.55
C VAL A 262 10.41 -20.33 -35.77
N VAL A 263 10.42 -19.14 -36.38
CA VAL A 263 11.65 -18.36 -36.66
C VAL A 263 11.48 -16.83 -36.46
N SER A 264 10.27 -16.34 -36.19
CA SER A 264 9.98 -14.91 -36.09
C SER A 264 8.96 -14.60 -35.00
N TYR A 265 8.82 -13.32 -34.66
CA TYR A 265 7.77 -12.84 -33.76
C TYR A 265 6.56 -12.35 -34.55
N ASP A 266 5.37 -12.57 -34.00
CA ASP A 266 4.14 -11.99 -34.53
C ASP A 266 4.05 -10.48 -34.31
N LYS A 267 3.09 -9.84 -34.99
CA LYS A 267 2.79 -8.43 -34.73
C LYS A 267 2.40 -8.24 -33.26
N ALA A 268 3.03 -7.27 -32.60
CA ALA A 268 2.79 -7.00 -31.20
C ALA A 268 1.32 -6.65 -30.91
N LYS A 269 0.72 -7.36 -29.95
CA LYS A 269 -0.54 -6.97 -29.29
C LYS A 269 -0.22 -5.90 -28.25
N ILE A 270 -1.06 -4.87 -28.16
CA ILE A 270 -0.85 -3.71 -27.30
C ILE A 270 -1.92 -3.70 -26.21
N TYR A 271 -1.49 -3.63 -24.95
CA TYR A 271 -2.36 -3.47 -23.79
C TYR A 271 -2.03 -2.15 -23.11
N ASP A 272 -2.92 -1.17 -23.26
CA ASP A 272 -2.67 0.21 -22.81
C ASP A 272 -2.79 0.34 -21.28
N LEU A 273 -1.79 0.98 -20.66
CA LEU A 273 -1.76 1.31 -19.22
C LEU A 273 -1.95 2.81 -18.97
N SER A 274 -1.93 3.63 -20.02
CA SER A 274 -1.91 5.09 -19.93
C SER A 274 -3.28 5.75 -20.06
N ASP A 275 -4.17 5.16 -20.85
CA ASP A 275 -5.53 5.68 -21.06
C ASP A 275 -6.49 5.27 -19.92
N ASP A 276 -7.58 6.02 -19.71
CA ASP A 276 -8.60 5.68 -18.71
C ASP A 276 -9.55 4.56 -19.22
N LEU A 277 -9.11 3.31 -19.10
CA LEU A 277 -9.85 2.14 -19.59
C LEU A 277 -10.36 1.24 -18.45
N ASN A 278 -10.44 1.78 -17.22
CA ASN A 278 -10.77 1.02 -16.00
C ASN A 278 -9.96 -0.28 -15.89
N GLN A 279 -8.65 -0.18 -16.12
CA GLN A 279 -7.76 -1.33 -16.13
C GLN A 279 -7.67 -1.97 -14.75
N ILE A 280 -7.69 -3.30 -14.72
CA ILE A 280 -7.49 -4.09 -13.50
C ILE A 280 -6.32 -5.05 -13.74
N VAL A 281 -5.29 -4.91 -12.91
CA VAL A 281 -4.10 -5.77 -12.93
C VAL A 281 -3.95 -6.49 -11.58
N LYS A 282 -4.11 -7.81 -11.58
CA LYS A 282 -4.13 -8.64 -10.37
C LYS A 282 -3.42 -9.98 -10.58
N PRO A 283 -2.92 -10.61 -9.50
CA PRO A 283 -2.41 -11.98 -9.60
C PRO A 283 -3.55 -12.95 -9.93
N GLU A 284 -3.25 -13.97 -10.74
CA GLU A 284 -4.20 -15.00 -11.17
C GLU A 284 -3.59 -16.39 -11.03
N LEU A 285 -4.43 -17.36 -10.65
CA LEU A 285 -4.03 -18.74 -10.43
C LEU A 285 -4.25 -19.55 -11.71
N THR A 286 -3.16 -20.03 -12.33
CA THR A 286 -3.24 -20.84 -13.58
C THR A 286 -3.40 -22.34 -13.32
N GLY A 287 -3.43 -22.75 -12.06
CA GLY A 287 -3.48 -24.15 -11.66
C GLY A 287 -4.87 -24.76 -11.75
N PRO A 288 -4.98 -26.07 -12.03
CA PRO A 288 -6.23 -26.77 -11.85
C PRO A 288 -6.70 -26.57 -10.39
N TRP A 289 -7.96 -26.20 -10.23
CA TRP A 289 -8.63 -25.94 -8.94
C TRP A 289 -8.22 -24.69 -8.17
N GLY A 290 -7.55 -23.70 -8.81
CA GLY A 290 -7.22 -22.43 -8.14
C GLY A 290 -6.28 -22.64 -6.94
N THR A 291 -5.36 -23.61 -7.03
CA THR A 291 -4.38 -23.86 -5.97
C THR A 291 -3.23 -22.85 -6.04
N ARG A 292 -2.81 -22.31 -4.89
CA ARG A 292 -1.73 -21.30 -4.78
C ARG A 292 -0.36 -21.75 -5.29
N LEU A 293 -0.17 -23.06 -5.52
CA LEU A 293 1.05 -23.62 -6.12
C LEU A 293 1.28 -23.15 -7.58
N PHE A 294 0.23 -22.67 -8.24
CA PHE A 294 0.25 -22.18 -9.61
C PHE A 294 -0.09 -20.69 -9.70
N ASP A 295 0.33 -19.92 -8.69
CA ASP A 295 0.18 -18.46 -8.67
C ASP A 295 1.25 -17.78 -9.54
N LYS A 296 1.21 -18.10 -10.83
CA LYS A 296 2.26 -17.77 -11.80
C LYS A 296 1.80 -16.79 -12.87
N ALA A 297 0.57 -16.26 -12.79
CA ALA A 297 0.08 -15.34 -13.80
C ALA A 297 -0.37 -13.98 -13.28
N VAL A 298 -0.39 -13.04 -14.22
CA VAL A 298 -0.95 -11.71 -14.07
C VAL A 298 -2.16 -11.59 -14.99
N LEU A 299 -3.30 -11.26 -14.42
CA LEU A 299 -4.51 -10.88 -15.14
C LEU A 299 -4.42 -9.42 -15.56
N TYR A 300 -4.70 -9.13 -16.82
CA TYR A 300 -5.01 -7.80 -17.32
C TYR A 300 -6.45 -7.78 -17.85
N LYS A 301 -7.25 -6.86 -17.32
CA LYS A 301 -8.61 -6.60 -17.78
C LYS A 301 -8.78 -5.12 -18.07
N SER A 302 -9.52 -4.78 -19.12
CA SER A 302 -9.81 -3.41 -19.56
C SER A 302 -11.14 -3.37 -20.29
N VAL A 303 -11.80 -2.21 -20.37
CA VAL A 303 -13.04 -2.04 -21.16
C VAL A 303 -12.82 -2.20 -22.67
N SER A 304 -11.58 -2.06 -23.15
CA SER A 304 -11.25 -2.26 -24.56
C SER A 304 -11.17 -3.74 -24.96
N LEU A 305 -11.17 -4.66 -23.98
CA LEU A 305 -11.08 -6.09 -24.21
C LEU A 305 -12.39 -6.79 -23.84
N SER A 306 -12.87 -7.67 -24.72
CA SER A 306 -14.05 -8.50 -24.46
C SER A 306 -13.78 -9.60 -23.42
N GLU A 307 -12.56 -10.14 -23.42
CA GLU A 307 -12.10 -11.17 -22.49
C GLU A 307 -10.82 -10.70 -21.79
N PRO A 308 -10.64 -11.03 -20.50
CA PRO A 308 -9.40 -10.70 -19.81
C PRO A 308 -8.24 -11.53 -20.34
N VAL A 309 -7.05 -10.94 -20.34
CA VAL A 309 -5.82 -11.59 -20.78
C VAL A 309 -5.04 -12.06 -19.56
N ILE A 310 -4.55 -13.29 -19.60
CA ILE A 310 -3.75 -13.87 -18.52
C ILE A 310 -2.33 -14.09 -19.05
N MET A 311 -1.36 -13.41 -18.44
CA MET A 311 0.06 -13.55 -18.76
C MET A 311 0.72 -14.42 -17.69
N GLU A 312 1.07 -15.65 -18.04
CA GLU A 312 1.76 -16.58 -17.16
C GLU A 312 3.28 -16.49 -17.31
N PHE A 313 3.95 -16.49 -16.17
CA PHE A 313 5.40 -16.44 -16.00
C PHE A 313 5.86 -17.79 -15.44
N PRO A 314 6.23 -18.76 -16.30
CA PRO A 314 6.74 -20.04 -15.85
C PRO A 314 7.95 -19.86 -14.92
N GLU A 315 7.91 -20.53 -13.77
CA GLU A 315 8.98 -20.61 -12.78
C GLU A 315 8.96 -22.00 -12.14
N LEU A 316 10.12 -22.63 -11.93
CA LEU A 316 10.20 -24.00 -11.38
C LEU A 316 9.73 -24.06 -9.92
N LYS A 317 10.04 -23.03 -9.12
CA LYS A 317 9.65 -22.93 -7.71
C LYS A 317 9.47 -21.46 -7.33
N GLY A 318 8.34 -21.14 -6.71
CA GLY A 318 8.02 -19.77 -6.28
C GLY A 318 7.15 -19.01 -7.29
N HIS A 319 6.96 -17.72 -7.00
CA HIS A 319 6.17 -16.75 -7.77
C HIS A 319 6.95 -15.43 -7.95
N THR A 320 8.27 -15.46 -7.76
CA THR A 320 9.10 -14.24 -7.68
C THR A 320 9.17 -13.51 -9.03
N ARG A 321 9.18 -14.26 -10.13
CA ARG A 321 9.15 -13.69 -11.48
C ARG A 321 7.82 -12.99 -11.75
N ARG A 322 6.70 -13.59 -11.32
CA ARG A 322 5.36 -13.05 -11.43
C ARG A 322 5.17 -11.80 -10.56
N ASP A 323 5.60 -11.84 -9.30
CA ASP A 323 5.53 -10.70 -8.38
C ASP A 323 6.29 -9.49 -8.90
N TYR A 324 7.49 -9.72 -9.45
CA TYR A 324 8.30 -8.67 -10.06
C TYR A 324 7.56 -7.98 -11.20
N TRP A 325 7.05 -8.77 -12.15
CA TRP A 325 6.30 -8.26 -13.30
C TRP A 325 5.00 -7.56 -12.88
N LEU A 326 4.25 -8.15 -11.95
CA LEU A 326 3.04 -7.56 -11.40
C LEU A 326 3.32 -6.18 -10.78
N ALA A 327 4.38 -6.07 -9.99
CA ALA A 327 4.73 -4.84 -9.29
C ALA A 327 5.13 -3.71 -10.28
N ILE A 328 5.96 -4.00 -11.28
CA ILE A 328 6.37 -2.98 -12.27
C ILE A 328 5.22 -2.58 -13.22
N ILE A 329 4.32 -3.50 -13.57
CA ILE A 329 3.12 -3.19 -14.37
C ILE A 329 2.20 -2.27 -13.57
N ARG A 330 1.96 -2.59 -12.30
CA ARG A 330 1.14 -1.76 -11.41
C ARG A 330 1.74 -0.38 -11.19
N GLU A 331 3.06 -0.25 -11.07
CA GLU A 331 3.68 1.06 -10.91
C GLU A 331 3.43 1.97 -12.12
N VAL A 332 3.55 1.43 -13.34
CA VAL A 332 3.23 2.16 -14.58
C VAL A 332 1.74 2.51 -14.64
N LEU A 333 0.85 1.58 -14.25
CA LEU A 333 -0.58 1.86 -14.22
C LEU A 333 -0.93 2.95 -13.20
N HIS A 334 -0.43 2.86 -11.97
CA HIS A 334 -0.74 3.79 -10.89
C HIS A 334 -0.18 5.20 -11.14
N VAL A 335 0.98 5.34 -11.80
CA VAL A 335 1.47 6.69 -12.18
C VAL A 335 0.57 7.36 -13.22
N HIS A 336 0.06 6.62 -14.21
CA HIS A 336 -0.90 7.17 -15.18
C HIS A 336 -2.25 7.49 -14.54
N GLN A 337 -2.75 6.63 -13.65
CA GLN A 337 -3.95 6.93 -12.86
C GLN A 337 -3.76 8.18 -11.98
N PHE A 338 -2.60 8.36 -11.38
CA PHE A 338 -2.23 9.56 -10.63
C PHE A 338 -2.25 10.81 -11.54
N ILE A 339 -1.59 10.74 -12.71
CA ILE A 339 -1.55 11.83 -13.69
C ILE A 339 -2.98 12.22 -14.13
N LEU A 340 -3.83 11.24 -14.43
CA LEU A 340 -5.21 11.46 -14.86
C LEU A 340 -6.08 12.03 -13.71
N LYS A 341 -5.94 11.49 -12.50
CA LYS A 341 -6.70 11.92 -11.32
C LYS A 341 -6.44 13.39 -10.98
N PHE A 342 -5.20 13.82 -11.06
CA PHE A 342 -4.79 15.20 -10.74
C PHE A 342 -4.65 16.10 -11.98
N GLN A 343 -4.99 15.60 -13.18
CA GLN A 343 -4.92 16.35 -14.45
C GLN A 343 -3.54 17.00 -14.70
N ILE A 344 -2.47 16.25 -14.41
CA ILE A 344 -1.09 16.74 -14.49
C ILE A 344 -0.65 16.76 -15.96
N THR A 345 -0.11 17.89 -16.42
CA THR A 345 0.33 18.07 -17.81
C THR A 345 1.75 18.65 -17.92
N GLY A 346 2.34 18.58 -19.11
CA GLY A 346 3.66 19.18 -19.38
C GLY A 346 4.82 18.52 -18.62
N ILE A 347 5.75 19.34 -18.11
CA ILE A 347 7.00 18.89 -17.46
C ILE A 347 6.70 18.07 -16.19
N GLU A 348 5.59 18.35 -15.51
CA GLU A 348 5.22 17.66 -14.28
C GLU A 348 4.75 16.23 -14.53
N ARG A 349 4.11 16.00 -15.69
CA ARG A 349 3.77 14.65 -16.17
C ARG A 349 5.05 13.84 -16.39
N ASP A 350 6.02 14.44 -17.06
CA ASP A 350 7.33 13.81 -17.31
C ASP A 350 8.09 13.56 -15.99
N GLU A 351 8.00 14.47 -15.02
CA GLU A 351 8.58 14.31 -13.69
C GLU A 351 7.94 13.15 -12.92
N ALA A 352 6.61 12.98 -12.98
CA ALA A 352 5.91 11.85 -12.36
C ALA A 352 6.29 10.51 -13.00
N LEU A 353 6.31 10.44 -14.34
CA LEU A 353 6.74 9.24 -15.08
C LEU A 353 8.19 8.88 -14.76
N LEU A 354 9.10 9.85 -14.73
CA LEU A 354 10.50 9.61 -14.38
C LEU A 354 10.67 9.09 -12.95
N LYS A 355 9.86 9.53 -11.99
CA LYS A 355 9.88 8.97 -10.62
C LYS A 355 9.49 7.49 -10.59
N ALA A 356 8.48 7.10 -11.37
CA ALA A 356 8.10 5.69 -11.53
C ALA A 356 9.23 4.88 -12.19
N ILE A 357 9.82 5.40 -13.28
CA ILE A 357 10.96 4.77 -13.96
C ILE A 357 12.15 4.59 -13.01
N PHE A 358 12.50 5.62 -12.24
CA PHE A 358 13.56 5.53 -11.24
C PHE A 358 13.24 4.49 -10.16
N GLY A 359 11.96 4.34 -9.77
CA GLY A 359 11.49 3.21 -8.95
C GLY A 359 11.84 1.85 -9.56
N ILE A 360 11.45 1.63 -10.81
CA ILE A 360 11.67 0.37 -11.53
C ILE A 360 13.17 0.07 -11.69
N LEU A 361 14.01 1.06 -12.02
CA LEU A 361 15.46 0.90 -12.12
C LEU A 361 16.10 0.50 -10.78
N ARG A 362 15.61 1.05 -9.65
CA ARG A 362 16.05 0.67 -8.31
C ARG A 362 15.66 -0.77 -7.98
N VAL A 363 14.44 -1.18 -8.33
CA VAL A 363 13.96 -2.56 -8.16
C VAL A 363 14.78 -3.55 -9.00
N GLN A 364 15.11 -3.22 -10.25
CA GLN A 364 16.03 -4.00 -11.08
C GLN A 364 17.39 -4.18 -10.40
N ALA A 365 17.98 -3.10 -9.87
CA ALA A 365 19.27 -3.15 -9.19
C ALA A 365 19.26 -4.03 -7.92
N LEU A 366 18.17 -3.98 -7.15
CA LEU A 366 17.98 -4.77 -5.93
C LEU A 366 17.70 -6.23 -6.25
N LYS A 367 16.92 -6.52 -7.30
CA LYS A 367 16.67 -7.88 -7.79
C LYS A 367 17.97 -8.58 -8.19
N ASP A 368 18.84 -7.91 -8.93
CA ASP A 368 20.14 -8.45 -9.33
C ASP A 368 21.11 -8.65 -8.15
N MET A 369 20.89 -7.95 -7.03
CA MET A 369 21.69 -8.14 -5.81
C MET A 369 21.19 -9.32 -4.96
N SER A 370 19.88 -9.46 -4.83
CA SER A 370 19.21 -10.27 -3.80
C SER A 370 18.79 -11.65 -4.31
N ALA A 371 19.76 -12.51 -4.65
CA ALA A 371 19.48 -13.87 -5.14
C ALA A 371 18.92 -14.84 -4.08
N LYS A 372 18.86 -14.45 -2.78
CA LYS A 372 18.54 -15.36 -1.66
C LYS A 372 17.26 -15.01 -0.88
N HIS A 373 16.70 -13.82 -1.05
CA HIS A 373 15.56 -13.33 -0.25
C HIS A 373 14.37 -13.05 -1.16
N SER A 374 13.17 -13.44 -0.72
CA SER A 374 11.94 -12.98 -1.36
C SER A 374 11.80 -11.48 -1.12
N LEU A 375 11.84 -10.70 -2.19
CA LEU A 375 11.64 -9.26 -2.17
C LEU A 375 10.15 -8.96 -2.32
N CYS A 376 9.59 -8.15 -1.42
CA CYS A 376 8.29 -7.52 -1.63
C CYS A 376 8.48 -6.33 -2.59
N TYR A 377 8.40 -6.58 -3.90
CA TYR A 377 8.64 -5.56 -4.92
C TYR A 377 7.66 -4.37 -4.85
N GLU A 378 6.43 -4.61 -4.40
CA GLU A 378 5.40 -3.58 -4.25
C GLU A 378 5.83 -2.50 -3.25
N ASP A 379 6.51 -2.87 -2.16
CA ASP A 379 6.99 -1.96 -1.11
C ASP A 379 8.16 -1.05 -1.56
N LEU A 380 8.76 -1.34 -2.71
CA LEU A 380 9.91 -0.61 -3.27
C LEU A 380 9.51 0.42 -4.34
N LEU A 381 8.23 0.42 -4.73
CA LEU A 381 7.69 1.21 -5.82
C LEU A 381 6.74 2.28 -5.27
N MET A 382 6.93 3.51 -5.71
CA MET A 382 6.39 4.69 -5.02
C MET A 382 4.86 4.74 -5.15
N PHE A 383 4.35 4.56 -6.36
CA PHE A 383 2.91 4.66 -6.62
C PHE A 383 2.18 3.42 -6.12
N ASN A 384 2.79 2.25 -6.18
CA ASN A 384 2.27 1.04 -5.53
C ASN A 384 2.13 1.21 -4.02
N VAL A 385 3.16 1.72 -3.34
CA VAL A 385 3.11 1.99 -1.90
C VAL A 385 2.02 2.99 -1.56
N CYS A 386 1.84 4.04 -2.37
CA CYS A 386 0.78 5.02 -2.14
C CYS A 386 -0.63 4.45 -2.35
N ASP A 387 -0.82 3.45 -3.21
CA ASP A 387 -2.11 2.77 -3.38
C ASP A 387 -2.43 1.86 -2.18
N GLN A 388 -1.42 1.22 -1.59
CA GLN A 388 -1.59 0.26 -0.50
C GLN A 388 -1.61 0.90 0.90
N LEU A 389 -0.93 2.03 1.10
CA LEU A 389 -0.81 2.66 2.41
C LEU A 389 -2.10 3.40 2.82
N PRO A 390 -2.55 3.28 4.08
CA PRO A 390 -3.60 4.13 4.62
C PRO A 390 -3.11 5.58 4.67
N GLY A 391 -3.81 6.48 3.98
CA GLY A 391 -3.38 7.88 3.80
C GLY A 391 -2.41 8.09 2.64
N GLY A 392 -2.22 7.10 1.76
CA GLY A 392 -1.40 7.28 0.56
C GLY A 392 -2.01 8.26 -0.46
N ASP A 393 -3.33 8.46 -0.42
CA ASP A 393 -4.02 9.53 -1.13
C ASP A 393 -3.53 10.92 -0.71
N LEU A 394 -3.33 11.16 0.59
CA LEU A 394 -2.74 12.39 1.12
C LEU A 394 -1.30 12.58 0.62
N ILE A 395 -0.51 11.49 0.54
CA ILE A 395 0.85 11.55 -0.01
C ILE A 395 0.80 12.01 -1.47
N LEU A 396 -0.04 11.38 -2.30
CA LEU A 396 -0.20 11.76 -3.71
C LEU A 396 -0.70 13.19 -3.87
N GLU A 397 -1.64 13.64 -3.04
CA GLU A 397 -2.13 15.01 -3.02
C GLU A 397 -1.00 16.00 -2.67
N THR A 398 -0.16 15.71 -1.69
CA THR A 398 0.99 16.58 -1.36
C THR A 398 1.99 16.70 -2.51
N ILE A 399 2.17 15.64 -3.30
CA ILE A 399 3.04 15.65 -4.49
C ILE A 399 2.43 16.51 -5.60
N ALA A 400 1.13 16.35 -5.87
CA ALA A 400 0.42 17.14 -6.88
C ALA A 400 0.35 18.62 -6.49
N ASN A 401 0.03 18.95 -5.23
CA ASN A 401 0.00 20.33 -4.78
C ASN A 401 1.39 20.98 -4.85
N ARG A 402 2.46 20.24 -4.54
CA ARG A 402 3.83 20.76 -4.66
C ARG A 402 4.22 21.08 -6.10
N SER A 403 3.72 20.32 -7.07
CA SER A 403 3.98 20.58 -8.48
C SER A 403 3.32 21.89 -8.92
N THR A 404 2.03 22.09 -8.61
CA THR A 404 1.32 23.36 -8.91
C THR A 404 1.98 24.60 -8.28
N VAL A 405 2.51 24.50 -7.05
CA VAL A 405 3.26 25.60 -6.41
C VAL A 405 4.53 25.92 -7.19
N ARG A 406 5.26 24.89 -7.65
CA ARG A 406 6.48 25.06 -8.45
C ARG A 406 6.18 25.71 -9.81
N GLU A 407 5.07 25.36 -10.46
CA GLU A 407 4.61 26.00 -11.70
C GLU A 407 4.28 27.49 -11.48
N SER A 408 3.61 27.82 -10.38
CA SER A 408 3.30 29.20 -10.00
C SER A 408 4.54 30.03 -9.65
N GLU A 409 5.54 29.45 -9.00
CA GLU A 409 6.79 30.14 -8.68
C GLU A 409 7.67 30.39 -9.92
N ARG A 410 7.66 29.47 -10.89
CA ARG A 410 8.34 29.63 -12.20
C ARG A 410 7.77 30.79 -13.02
N THR A 411 6.46 31.02 -12.93
CA THR A 411 5.78 32.05 -13.71
C THR A 411 5.87 33.45 -13.07
N ASN A 412 6.05 33.54 -11.75
CA ASN A 412 5.91 34.80 -11.01
C ASN A 412 7.22 35.47 -10.55
N SER A 413 8.41 34.88 -10.77
CA SER A 413 9.67 35.44 -10.25
C SER A 413 10.71 35.79 -11.33
N PRO A 414 11.10 37.08 -11.49
CA PRO A 414 12.15 37.50 -12.44
C PRO A 414 13.57 37.45 -11.85
N LYS A 415 13.73 37.06 -10.58
CA LYS A 415 15.04 36.81 -9.94
C LYS A 415 14.97 35.54 -9.09
N PRO A 416 15.90 34.59 -9.24
CA PRO A 416 15.99 33.46 -8.34
C PRO A 416 16.39 34.01 -6.97
N LYS A 417 15.44 34.08 -6.02
CA LYS A 417 15.85 34.06 -4.61
C LYS A 417 16.59 32.74 -4.41
N ASN A 418 17.73 32.78 -3.74
CA ASN A 418 18.58 31.62 -3.42
C ASN A 418 17.86 30.67 -2.43
N ARG A 419 16.66 30.22 -2.80
CA ARG A 419 15.90 29.20 -2.09
C ARG A 419 16.30 27.87 -2.68
N MET A 420 16.65 26.94 -1.79
CA MET A 420 17.04 25.58 -2.11
C MET A 420 15.83 24.83 -2.66
N TYR A 421 15.64 24.88 -3.97
CA TYR A 421 14.68 24.01 -4.66
C TYR A 421 15.34 22.68 -5.06
N SER A 422 14.53 21.66 -5.38
CA SER A 422 14.99 20.30 -5.70
C SER A 422 15.41 20.12 -7.16
N ILE A 423 16.33 19.20 -7.47
CA ILE A 423 16.65 18.87 -8.87
C ILE A 423 15.44 18.10 -9.39
N SER A 424 14.77 18.64 -10.41
CA SER A 424 13.68 17.95 -11.08
C SER A 424 14.13 16.59 -11.62
N ALA A 425 13.26 15.58 -11.59
CA ALA A 425 13.60 14.27 -12.14
C ALA A 425 14.04 14.34 -13.62
N SER A 426 13.52 15.31 -14.38
CA SER A 426 13.92 15.59 -15.77
C SER A 426 15.37 16.08 -15.90
N ALA A 427 15.81 17.01 -15.05
CA ALA A 427 17.20 17.46 -15.03
C ALA A 427 18.17 16.31 -14.64
N LEU A 428 17.80 15.48 -13.66
CA LEU A 428 18.56 14.26 -13.33
C LEU A 428 18.61 13.30 -14.50
N ALA A 429 17.49 13.14 -15.19
CA ALA A 429 17.40 12.27 -16.33
C ALA A 429 18.34 12.73 -17.45
N SER A 430 18.38 14.03 -17.73
CA SER A 430 19.32 14.63 -18.68
C SER A 430 20.79 14.38 -18.31
N ASN A 431 21.18 14.58 -17.05
CA ASN A 431 22.55 14.34 -16.57
C ASN A 431 22.92 12.85 -16.58
N LEU A 432 21.92 11.99 -16.42
CA LEU A 432 22.06 10.57 -16.63
C LEU A 432 22.05 10.20 -18.12
N GLY A 433 21.96 11.15 -19.05
CA GLY A 433 21.96 10.93 -20.51
C GLY A 433 20.64 10.40 -21.07
N PHE A 434 19.50 10.73 -20.44
CA PHE A 434 18.16 10.42 -20.93
C PHE A 434 17.53 11.67 -21.56
N VAL A 435 16.95 11.54 -22.76
CA VAL A 435 16.05 12.56 -23.34
C VAL A 435 14.62 12.10 -23.09
N PHE A 436 13.86 12.75 -22.23
CA PHE A 436 12.45 12.43 -21.91
C PHE A 436 11.58 13.65 -22.24
N GLY A 437 10.48 13.45 -22.99
CA GLY A 437 9.62 14.53 -23.48
C GLY A 437 10.12 15.26 -24.75
N THR A 438 9.26 16.08 -25.35
CA THR A 438 9.52 16.88 -26.57
C THR A 438 10.04 18.29 -26.30
N SER A 439 10.15 18.73 -25.03
CA SER A 439 10.63 20.07 -24.68
C SER A 439 12.16 20.12 -24.63
N SER A 440 12.77 20.62 -25.70
CA SER A 440 14.20 20.92 -25.83
C SER A 440 14.69 22.13 -25.01
N HIS A 441 13.81 22.78 -24.25
CA HIS A 441 14.20 23.90 -23.39
C HIS A 441 14.61 23.40 -22.01
N VAL A 442 15.92 23.18 -21.84
CA VAL A 442 16.57 23.15 -20.54
C VAL A 442 16.71 24.61 -20.09
N PRO A 443 15.97 25.10 -19.09
CA PRO A 443 16.40 26.33 -18.44
C PRO A 443 17.71 25.97 -17.72
N ASN A 444 18.80 26.61 -18.13
CA ASN A 444 20.05 26.64 -17.36
C ASN A 444 19.77 27.34 -16.03
N GLU A 445 19.18 26.63 -15.08
CA GLU A 445 19.08 27.08 -13.70
C GLU A 445 20.44 26.82 -13.05
N THR A 446 21.29 27.84 -13.06
CA THR A 446 22.55 27.91 -12.29
C THR A 446 22.28 28.09 -10.79
N GLY A 447 21.28 27.38 -10.26
CA GLY A 447 20.94 27.31 -8.84
C GLY A 447 21.52 26.04 -8.23
N ILE A 448 22.05 26.15 -7.02
CA ILE A 448 22.54 24.99 -6.26
C ILE A 448 21.34 24.37 -5.54
N VAL A 449 20.95 23.19 -6.01
CA VAL A 449 19.59 22.65 -5.95
C VAL A 449 19.68 21.17 -5.54
N VAL A 450 18.98 20.75 -4.48
CA VAL A 450 19.20 19.42 -3.85
C VAL A 450 17.92 18.83 -3.32
N GLY A 451 17.48 17.71 -3.91
CA GLY A 451 16.54 16.74 -3.34
C GLY A 451 15.13 17.24 -2.99
N GLU A 452 14.17 16.33 -2.80
CA GLU A 452 12.83 16.65 -2.28
C GLU A 452 12.83 17.13 -0.81
N ILE A 453 14.02 17.36 -0.25
CA ILE A 453 14.38 17.43 1.16
C ILE A 453 14.91 18.83 1.47
N ALA A 454 14.37 19.46 2.50
CA ALA A 454 14.82 20.78 2.96
C ALA A 454 15.82 20.63 4.10
N VAL A 455 16.89 21.43 4.15
CA VAL A 455 17.90 21.33 5.21
C VAL A 455 17.29 21.49 6.61
N GLY A 456 17.53 20.53 7.51
CA GLY A 456 17.17 20.60 8.94
C GLY A 456 15.67 20.53 9.30
N GLU A 457 14.76 20.77 8.36
CA GLU A 457 13.32 20.71 8.58
C GLU A 457 12.67 19.53 7.83
N MET A 458 11.61 18.95 8.43
CA MET A 458 10.79 17.95 7.73
C MET A 458 9.82 18.65 6.78
N THR A 459 9.93 18.29 5.51
CA THR A 459 9.02 18.74 4.45
C THR A 459 7.59 18.23 4.68
N PRO A 460 6.56 18.88 4.10
CA PRO A 460 5.18 18.38 4.20
C PRO A 460 5.03 16.95 3.70
N LEU A 461 5.79 16.57 2.66
CA LEU A 461 5.84 15.21 2.14
C LEU A 461 6.40 14.23 3.18
N GLU A 462 7.53 14.54 3.81
CA GLU A 462 8.12 13.70 4.87
C GLU A 462 7.17 13.52 6.06
N LYS A 463 6.43 14.56 6.43
CA LYS A 463 5.40 14.50 7.49
C LYS A 463 4.26 13.56 7.10
N ALA A 464 3.70 13.72 5.90
CA ALA A 464 2.62 12.88 5.40
C ALA A 464 3.03 11.40 5.32
N VAL A 465 4.23 11.12 4.83
CA VAL A 465 4.81 9.77 4.76
C VAL A 465 4.96 9.15 6.16
N LYS A 466 5.52 9.92 7.11
CA LYS A 466 5.73 9.44 8.49
C LYS A 466 4.40 9.16 9.20
N GLU A 467 3.41 10.03 9.02
CA GLU A 467 2.07 9.85 9.59
C GLU A 467 1.36 8.62 9.00
N SER A 468 1.32 8.50 7.66
CA SER A 468 0.72 7.36 6.97
C SER A 468 1.33 6.03 7.41
N ARG A 469 2.67 5.95 7.51
CA ARG A 469 3.37 4.76 8.00
C ARG A 469 3.04 4.44 9.47
N SER A 470 2.90 5.47 10.31
CA SER A 470 2.49 5.26 11.71
C SER A 470 1.06 4.70 11.81
N ASN A 471 0.17 5.14 10.93
CA ASN A 471 -1.21 4.64 10.85
C ASN A 471 -1.24 3.23 10.27
N TYR A 472 -0.42 2.94 9.25
CA TYR A 472 -0.27 1.59 8.71
C TYR A 472 0.16 0.59 9.79
N LYS A 473 1.13 0.95 10.65
CA LYS A 473 1.53 0.08 11.78
C LYS A 473 0.35 -0.24 12.71
N LYS A 474 -0.55 0.72 12.98
CA LYS A 474 -1.77 0.47 13.78
C LYS A 474 -2.75 -0.45 13.05
N VAL A 475 -2.92 -0.27 11.74
CA VAL A 475 -3.77 -1.14 10.90
C VAL A 475 -3.24 -2.57 10.88
N VAL A 476 -1.94 -2.77 10.69
CA VAL A 476 -1.31 -4.11 10.72
C VAL A 476 -1.45 -4.75 12.10
N GLN A 477 -1.29 -3.99 13.18
CA GLN A 477 -1.54 -4.48 14.54
C GLN A 477 -3.00 -4.90 14.73
N ALA A 478 -3.95 -4.10 14.26
CA ALA A 478 -5.38 -4.44 14.30
C ALA A 478 -5.68 -5.69 13.44
N GLN A 479 -5.11 -5.79 12.24
CA GLN A 479 -5.28 -6.96 11.37
C GLN A 479 -4.71 -8.23 12.02
N ALA A 480 -3.54 -8.13 12.67
CA ALA A 480 -2.97 -9.26 13.41
C ALA A 480 -3.88 -9.73 14.56
N THR A 481 -4.62 -8.82 15.22
CA THR A 481 -5.64 -9.22 16.20
C THR A 481 -6.84 -9.91 15.55
N VAL A 482 -7.26 -9.49 14.36
CA VAL A 482 -8.34 -10.15 13.61
C VAL A 482 -7.92 -11.54 13.15
N ASP A 483 -6.73 -11.68 12.59
CA ASP A 483 -6.19 -12.96 12.14
C ASP A 483 -5.96 -13.92 13.31
N GLY A 484 -5.56 -13.41 14.49
CA GLY A 484 -5.46 -14.20 15.71
C GLY A 484 -6.81 -14.69 16.26
N VAL A 485 -7.91 -13.97 15.99
CA VAL A 485 -9.29 -14.35 16.37
C VAL A 485 -9.95 -15.24 15.32
N LYS A 486 -9.38 -15.35 14.11
CA LYS A 486 -9.90 -16.21 13.05
C LYS A 486 -9.67 -17.68 13.42
N VAL A 487 -10.66 -18.30 14.05
CA VAL A 487 -10.60 -19.71 14.44
C VAL A 487 -11.02 -20.59 13.27
N ASP A 488 -10.21 -21.60 12.95
CA ASP A 488 -10.56 -22.63 11.98
C ASP A 488 -11.58 -23.60 12.60
N GLY A 489 -12.70 -23.82 11.91
CA GLY A 489 -13.78 -24.72 12.33
C GLY A 489 -15.16 -24.05 12.33
N LEU A 490 -16.16 -24.71 11.74
CA LEU A 490 -17.53 -24.19 11.68
C LEU A 490 -18.17 -24.10 13.08
N ASP A 491 -17.91 -25.10 13.92
CA ASP A 491 -18.54 -25.24 15.24
C ASP A 491 -17.98 -24.22 16.27
N THR A 492 -16.67 -23.97 16.22
CA THR A 492 -16.01 -22.91 17.03
C THR A 492 -16.52 -21.53 16.64
N ASN A 493 -16.66 -21.24 15.34
CA ASN A 493 -17.24 -19.99 14.85
C ASN A 493 -18.74 -19.85 15.21
N LEU A 494 -19.51 -20.93 15.19
CA LEU A 494 -20.92 -20.94 15.61
C LEU A 494 -21.06 -20.67 17.12
N ALA A 495 -20.20 -21.26 17.94
CA ALA A 495 -20.17 -21.03 19.38
C ALA A 495 -19.80 -19.58 19.73
N VAL A 496 -18.77 -19.03 19.09
CA VAL A 496 -18.39 -17.60 19.22
C VAL A 496 -19.53 -16.69 18.79
N MET A 497 -20.18 -16.98 17.65
CA MET A 497 -21.33 -16.22 17.17
C MET A 497 -22.50 -16.25 18.17
N LYS A 498 -22.82 -17.41 18.74
CA LYS A 498 -23.88 -17.57 19.73
C LYS A 498 -23.60 -16.76 21.00
N GLU A 499 -22.36 -16.74 21.46
CA GLU A 499 -21.94 -15.97 22.64
C GLU A 499 -22.01 -14.46 22.37
N LEU A 500 -21.53 -14.00 21.20
CA LEU A 500 -21.60 -12.60 20.80
C LEU A 500 -23.03 -12.10 20.57
N LEU A 501 -23.93 -12.96 20.07
CA LEU A 501 -25.35 -12.65 19.88
C LEU A 501 -26.19 -12.86 21.14
N SER A 502 -25.64 -13.47 22.20
CA SER A 502 -26.36 -13.73 23.46
C SER A 502 -27.04 -12.47 24.03
N PRO A 503 -26.39 -11.29 24.09
CA PRO A 503 -27.04 -10.07 24.54
C PRO A 503 -28.21 -9.64 23.64
N MET A 504 -28.07 -9.79 22.32
CA MET A 504 -29.15 -9.45 21.37
C MET A 504 -30.31 -10.44 21.44
N MET A 505 -30.03 -11.73 21.60
CA MET A 505 -31.05 -12.77 21.76
C MET A 505 -31.83 -12.57 23.07
N GLN A 506 -31.15 -12.22 24.17
CA GLN A 506 -31.80 -11.89 25.43
C GLN A 506 -32.71 -10.66 25.25
N LEU A 507 -32.22 -9.59 24.62
CA LEU A 507 -33.03 -8.40 24.36
C LEU A 507 -34.24 -8.69 23.47
N GLY A 508 -34.05 -9.50 22.42
CA GLY A 508 -35.12 -9.97 21.53
C GLY A 508 -36.18 -10.78 22.27
N ASN A 509 -35.77 -11.69 23.14
CA ASN A 509 -36.67 -12.48 23.98
C ASN A 509 -37.48 -11.58 24.93
N TRP A 510 -36.87 -10.57 25.56
CA TRP A 510 -37.58 -9.60 26.38
C TRP A 510 -38.65 -8.83 25.60
N ILE A 511 -38.34 -8.39 24.38
CA ILE A 511 -39.31 -7.73 23.49
C ILE A 511 -40.44 -8.70 23.10
N LEU A 512 -40.10 -9.97 22.87
CA LEU A 512 -41.08 -11.00 22.54
C LEU A 512 -42.03 -11.28 23.72
N LEU A 513 -41.50 -11.39 24.94
CA LEU A 513 -42.27 -11.53 26.18
C LEU A 513 -43.25 -10.36 26.36
N LEU A 514 -42.80 -9.14 26.06
CA LEU A 514 -43.65 -7.94 26.08
C LEU A 514 -44.74 -7.99 25.01
N ALA A 515 -44.42 -8.43 23.78
CA ALA A 515 -45.36 -8.52 22.66
C ALA A 515 -46.39 -9.65 22.81
N TYR A 516 -46.04 -10.75 23.48
CA TYR A 516 -46.94 -11.85 23.78
C TYR A 516 -47.77 -11.65 25.06
N TRP A 517 -47.53 -10.56 25.81
CA TRP A 517 -48.25 -10.24 27.05
C TRP A 517 -48.13 -11.32 28.13
N GLU A 518 -46.97 -11.98 28.24
CA GLU A 518 -46.73 -12.95 29.32
C GLU A 518 -46.75 -12.28 30.71
N ASP A 519 -46.24 -11.05 30.81
CA ASP A 519 -46.38 -10.19 31.99
C ASP A 519 -47.25 -8.95 31.64
N PRO A 520 -48.57 -9.00 31.94
CA PRO A 520 -49.51 -8.00 31.46
C PRO A 520 -49.25 -6.60 32.03
N PHE A 521 -48.71 -6.50 33.25
CA PHE A 521 -48.41 -5.20 33.86
C PHE A 521 -47.22 -4.52 33.18
N LYS A 522 -46.14 -5.26 32.90
CA LYS A 522 -44.98 -4.71 32.19
C LYS A 522 -45.31 -4.32 30.75
N SER A 523 -46.08 -5.16 30.05
CA SER A 523 -46.54 -4.87 28.69
C SER A 523 -47.47 -3.65 28.62
N MET A 524 -48.37 -3.46 29.59
CA MET A 524 -49.22 -2.27 29.69
C MET A 524 -48.40 -0.98 29.87
N ILE A 525 -47.45 -0.99 30.80
CA ILE A 525 -46.58 0.16 31.09
C ILE A 525 -45.75 0.49 29.84
N PHE A 526 -45.13 -0.52 29.22
CA PHE A 526 -44.38 -0.37 27.99
C PHE A 526 -45.22 0.25 26.86
N CYS A 527 -46.42 -0.30 26.60
CA CYS A 527 -47.31 0.22 25.57
C CYS A 527 -47.74 1.67 25.86
N SER A 528 -48.02 2.00 27.11
CA SER A 528 -48.47 3.34 27.51
C SER A 528 -47.36 4.39 27.36
N VAL A 529 -46.14 4.07 27.79
CA VAL A 529 -44.97 4.97 27.68
C VAL A 529 -44.60 5.22 26.22
N PHE A 530 -44.51 4.17 25.39
CA PHE A 530 -44.19 4.33 23.97
C PHE A 530 -45.30 5.04 23.21
N SER A 531 -46.57 4.77 23.52
CA SER A 531 -47.69 5.52 22.94
C SER A 531 -47.62 7.01 23.29
N TYR A 532 -47.26 7.35 24.53
CA TYR A 532 -47.04 8.73 24.95
C TYR A 532 -45.89 9.42 24.18
N ILE A 533 -44.77 8.73 24.00
CA ILE A 533 -43.60 9.23 23.24
C ILE A 533 -43.97 9.49 21.78
N ILE A 534 -44.74 8.59 21.16
CA ILE A 534 -45.18 8.72 19.75
C ILE A 534 -46.15 9.89 19.59
N VAL A 535 -47.13 10.04 20.50
CA VAL A 535 -48.13 11.14 20.45
C VAL A 535 -47.47 12.51 20.63
N ARG A 536 -46.49 12.64 21.53
CA ARG A 536 -45.71 13.87 21.73
C ARG A 536 -44.72 14.18 20.59
N GLY A 537 -44.51 13.24 19.65
CA GLY A 537 -43.53 13.39 18.57
C GLY A 537 -42.08 13.34 19.06
N TRP A 538 -41.82 12.69 20.20
CA TRP A 538 -40.49 12.66 20.82
C TRP A 538 -39.57 11.54 20.31
N LEU A 539 -40.00 10.76 19.32
CA LEU A 539 -39.24 9.65 18.76
C LEU A 539 -37.80 10.06 18.35
N CYS A 540 -37.65 11.22 17.69
CA CYS A 540 -36.32 11.72 17.30
C CYS A 540 -35.45 12.07 18.50
N TYR A 541 -36.03 12.66 19.56
CA TYR A 541 -35.30 13.02 20.78
C TYR A 541 -34.93 11.78 21.60
N ALA A 542 -35.81 10.78 21.66
CA ALA A 542 -35.54 9.50 22.34
C ALA A 542 -34.41 8.73 21.62
N PHE A 543 -34.41 8.74 20.29
CA PHE A 543 -33.33 8.15 19.49
C PHE A 543 -32.01 8.90 19.69
N ALA A 544 -32.04 10.23 19.68
CA ALA A 544 -30.87 11.06 19.99
C ALA A 544 -30.34 10.78 21.40
N LEU A 545 -31.21 10.69 22.41
CA LEU A 545 -30.84 10.39 23.79
C LEU A 545 -30.17 9.02 23.91
N LEU A 546 -30.71 8.00 23.24
CA LEU A 546 -30.13 6.66 23.21
C LEU A 546 -28.72 6.67 22.59
N LEU A 547 -28.52 7.36 21.46
CA LEU A 547 -27.20 7.53 20.86
C LEU A 547 -26.23 8.27 21.79
N THR A 548 -26.69 9.34 22.46
CA THR A 548 -25.86 10.05 23.44
C THR A 548 -25.50 9.19 24.65
N PHE A 549 -26.42 8.34 25.11
CA PHE A 549 -26.16 7.39 26.19
C PHE A 549 -25.09 6.38 25.78
N PHE A 550 -25.18 5.80 24.58
CA PHE A 550 -24.14 4.90 24.07
C PHE A 550 -22.78 5.61 23.95
N ALA A 551 -22.74 6.85 23.45
CA ALA A 551 -21.51 7.63 23.36
C ALA A 551 -20.90 7.90 24.75
N VAL A 552 -21.72 8.33 25.72
CA VAL A 552 -21.28 8.55 27.11
C VAL A 552 -20.80 7.25 27.74
N PHE A 553 -21.52 6.14 27.54
CA PHE A 553 -21.12 4.83 28.02
C PHE A 553 -19.76 4.40 27.46
N LEU A 554 -19.51 4.62 26.17
CA LEU A 554 -18.21 4.34 25.54
C LEU A 554 -17.07 5.20 26.10
N VAL A 555 -17.33 6.47 26.41
CA VAL A 555 -16.34 7.36 27.04
C VAL A 555 -16.07 6.91 28.47
N ILE A 556 -17.11 6.58 29.23
CA ILE A 556 -17.02 6.07 30.60
C ILE A 556 -16.21 4.78 30.62
N THR A 557 -16.54 3.80 29.77
CA THR A 557 -15.79 2.53 29.70
C THR A 557 -14.34 2.78 29.31
N ARG A 558 -14.07 3.70 28.37
CA ARG A 558 -12.71 4.11 28.02
C ARG A 558 -11.93 4.73 29.19
N CYS A 559 -12.58 5.56 30.02
CA CYS A 559 -11.96 6.13 31.22
C CYS A 559 -11.66 5.06 32.27
N PHE A 560 -12.55 4.08 32.44
CA PHE A 560 -12.38 2.99 33.41
C PHE A 560 -11.48 1.84 32.91
N SER A 561 -11.24 1.74 31.60
CA SER A 561 -10.42 0.69 30.99
C SER A 561 -8.95 1.08 30.80
N GLN A 562 -8.55 2.32 31.10
CA GLN A 562 -7.14 2.72 31.06
C GLN A 562 -6.32 1.93 32.10
N GLY A 563 -5.73 0.81 31.65
CA GLY A 563 -4.82 -0.02 32.44
C GLY A 563 -5.25 -1.49 32.65
N LYS A 564 -6.44 -1.91 32.19
CA LYS A 564 -6.87 -3.32 32.27
C LYS A 564 -6.74 -4.01 30.92
N THR A 565 -6.06 -5.15 30.90
CA THR A 565 -6.11 -6.10 29.77
C THR A 565 -7.57 -6.54 29.60
N VAL A 566 -8.09 -6.48 28.38
CA VAL A 566 -9.44 -6.95 28.06
C VAL A 566 -9.53 -8.42 28.49
N ASP A 567 -10.48 -8.75 29.36
CA ASP A 567 -10.73 -10.13 29.76
C ASP A 567 -11.07 -10.94 28.50
N GLU A 568 -10.27 -11.97 28.22
CA GLU A 568 -10.47 -12.85 27.08
C GLU A 568 -11.87 -13.47 27.15
N LEU A 569 -12.62 -13.42 26.04
CA LEU A 569 -13.94 -14.04 25.95
C LEU A 569 -13.77 -15.56 26.09
N LYS A 570 -13.98 -16.08 27.30
CA LYS A 570 -13.89 -17.52 27.60
C LYS A 570 -15.07 -18.25 26.99
N VAL A 571 -14.93 -18.65 25.74
CA VAL A 571 -15.86 -19.56 25.07
C VAL A 571 -15.52 -20.99 25.48
N ILE A 572 -16.48 -21.68 26.08
CA ILE A 572 -16.37 -23.13 26.34
C ILE A 572 -16.48 -23.81 24.98
N THR A 573 -15.38 -24.38 24.49
CA THR A 573 -15.40 -25.14 23.23
C THR A 573 -16.33 -26.35 23.38
N PRO A 574 -17.33 -26.54 22.50
CA PRO A 574 -18.08 -27.78 22.46
C PRO A 574 -17.15 -28.97 22.14
N PRO A 575 -17.53 -30.21 22.51
CA PRO A 575 -16.74 -31.39 22.18
C PRO A 575 -16.56 -31.51 20.66
N PRO A 576 -15.39 -31.95 20.17
CA PRO A 576 -15.10 -31.99 18.74
C PRO A 576 -16.08 -32.92 18.03
N MET A 577 -16.94 -32.35 17.16
CA MET A 577 -17.83 -33.12 16.30
C MET A 577 -17.03 -33.97 15.31
N ASN A 578 -17.47 -35.21 15.10
CA ASN A 578 -16.87 -36.09 14.12
C ASN A 578 -17.14 -35.57 12.69
N ALA A 579 -16.27 -35.86 11.70
CA ALA A 579 -16.43 -35.34 10.33
C ALA A 579 -17.82 -35.64 9.71
N MET A 580 -18.44 -36.75 10.11
CA MET A 580 -19.80 -37.13 9.72
C MET A 580 -20.87 -36.24 10.36
N GLU A 581 -20.71 -35.85 11.62
CA GLU A 581 -21.65 -34.99 12.34
C GLU A 581 -21.58 -33.55 11.82
N GLN A 582 -20.39 -33.08 11.43
CA GLN A 582 -20.24 -31.79 10.74
C GLN A 582 -20.95 -31.77 9.38
N LEU A 583 -20.80 -32.83 8.58
CA LEU A 583 -21.53 -32.97 7.32
C LEU A 583 -23.04 -33.02 7.54
N LEU A 584 -23.50 -33.72 8.58
CA LEU A 584 -24.93 -33.80 8.91
C LEU A 584 -25.47 -32.44 9.38
N ALA A 585 -24.73 -31.70 10.20
CA ALA A 585 -25.10 -30.35 10.63
C ALA A 585 -25.20 -29.38 9.44
N VAL A 586 -24.23 -29.42 8.52
CA VAL A 586 -24.26 -28.63 7.28
C VAL A 586 -25.43 -29.05 6.40
N GLN A 587 -25.68 -30.35 6.22
CA GLN A 587 -26.79 -30.85 5.43
C GLN A 587 -28.14 -30.42 6.02
N THR A 588 -28.27 -30.45 7.35
CA THR A 588 -29.50 -30.03 8.04
C THR A 588 -29.72 -28.52 7.91
N ALA A 589 -28.64 -27.73 7.99
CA ALA A 589 -28.70 -26.28 7.78
C ALA A 589 -29.05 -25.93 6.32
N ILE A 590 -28.46 -26.64 5.34
CA ILE A 590 -28.78 -26.47 3.92
C ILE A 590 -30.23 -26.87 3.65
N SER A 591 -30.72 -27.98 4.22
CA SER A 591 -32.12 -28.39 4.01
C SER A 591 -33.10 -27.39 4.61
N GLN A 592 -32.81 -26.83 5.79
CA GLN A 592 -33.63 -25.76 6.37
C GLN A 592 -33.60 -24.47 5.54
N ALA A 593 -32.43 -24.09 5.02
CA ALA A 593 -32.31 -22.94 4.14
C ALA A 593 -33.05 -23.18 2.82
N GLU A 594 -32.97 -24.37 2.26
CA GLU A 594 -33.69 -24.77 1.05
C GLU A 594 -35.20 -24.70 1.27
N GLU A 595 -35.71 -25.20 2.40
CA GLU A 595 -37.13 -25.10 2.77
C GLU A 595 -37.57 -23.63 2.87
N VAL A 596 -36.79 -22.77 3.52
CA VAL A 596 -37.08 -21.32 3.61
C VAL A 596 -37.05 -20.65 2.23
N ILE A 597 -36.10 -21.01 1.36
CA ILE A 597 -36.03 -20.50 -0.01
C ILE A 597 -37.22 -20.99 -0.83
N GLN A 598 -37.61 -22.26 -0.69
CA GLN A 598 -38.77 -22.83 -1.37
C GLN A 598 -40.06 -22.13 -0.92
N ASP A 599 -40.25 -21.96 0.38
CA ASP A 599 -41.38 -21.20 0.94
C ASP A 599 -41.38 -19.75 0.45
N GLY A 600 -40.23 -19.09 0.45
CA GLY A 600 -40.05 -17.75 -0.11
C GLY A 600 -40.40 -17.67 -1.59
N ASN A 601 -39.97 -18.66 -2.39
CA ASN A 601 -40.28 -18.76 -3.81
C ASN A 601 -41.77 -18.98 -4.05
N ILE A 602 -42.43 -19.80 -3.23
CA ILE A 602 -43.89 -20.00 -3.29
C ILE A 602 -44.62 -18.69 -3.00
N VAL A 603 -44.19 -17.95 -1.97
CA VAL A 603 -44.75 -16.63 -1.63
C VAL A 603 -44.57 -15.64 -2.80
N LEU A 604 -43.37 -15.57 -3.38
CA LEU A 604 -43.06 -14.72 -4.54
C LEU A 604 -43.90 -15.09 -5.77
N LEU A 605 -44.09 -16.38 -6.03
CA LEU A 605 -44.90 -16.87 -7.16
C LEU A 605 -46.39 -16.56 -6.97
N LYS A 606 -46.91 -16.65 -5.74
CA LYS A 606 -48.27 -16.20 -5.42
C LYS A 606 -48.41 -14.69 -5.58
N PHE A 607 -47.42 -13.91 -5.13
CA PHE A 607 -47.42 -12.46 -5.30
C PHE A 607 -47.37 -12.06 -6.79
N ARG A 608 -46.54 -12.75 -7.58
CA ARG A 608 -46.50 -12.61 -9.04
C ARG A 608 -47.85 -12.94 -9.68
N ALA A 609 -48.53 -13.98 -9.22
CA ALA A 609 -49.86 -14.33 -9.73
C ALA A 609 -50.91 -13.26 -9.44
N LEU A 610 -50.84 -12.62 -8.26
CA LEU A 610 -51.71 -11.50 -7.89
C LEU A 610 -51.39 -10.23 -8.69
N LEU A 611 -50.11 -9.90 -8.88
CA LEU A 611 -49.68 -8.72 -9.65
C LEU A 611 -50.04 -8.83 -11.13
N LEU A 612 -49.87 -10.02 -11.73
CA LEU A 612 -50.24 -10.29 -13.12
C LEU A 612 -51.74 -10.55 -13.31
N SER A 613 -52.55 -10.42 -12.25
CA SER A 613 -53.99 -10.66 -12.26
C SER A 613 -54.39 -12.03 -12.83
N ILE A 614 -53.55 -13.05 -12.62
CA ILE A 614 -53.83 -14.44 -13.07
C ILE A 614 -55.10 -14.96 -12.38
N PHE A 615 -55.38 -14.49 -11.17
CA PHE A 615 -56.60 -14.77 -10.41
C PHE A 615 -57.38 -13.48 -10.14
N PRO A 616 -58.33 -13.09 -11.02
CA PRO A 616 -58.96 -11.77 -10.98
C PRO A 616 -59.72 -11.50 -9.67
N GLN A 617 -60.43 -12.50 -9.13
CA GLN A 617 -61.22 -12.35 -7.90
C GLN A 617 -60.38 -12.11 -6.63
N ALA A 618 -59.15 -12.63 -6.58
CA ALA A 618 -58.21 -12.39 -5.47
C ALA A 618 -57.48 -11.05 -5.66
N SER A 619 -57.15 -10.72 -6.90
CA SER A 619 -56.46 -9.49 -7.28
C SER A 619 -57.35 -8.25 -7.09
N GLU A 620 -58.64 -8.32 -7.40
CA GLU A 620 -59.61 -7.25 -7.14
C GLU A 620 -59.76 -6.94 -5.64
N LYS A 621 -59.81 -7.98 -4.78
CA LYS A 621 -59.83 -7.80 -3.32
C LYS A 621 -58.56 -7.14 -2.81
N LEU A 622 -57.40 -7.51 -3.37
CA LEU A 622 -56.12 -6.89 -3.06
C LEU A 622 -56.08 -5.42 -3.50
N VAL A 623 -56.54 -5.10 -4.71
CA VAL A 623 -56.64 -3.73 -5.23
C VAL A 623 -57.54 -2.88 -4.35
N GLY A 624 -58.72 -3.38 -3.95
CA GLY A 624 -59.61 -2.70 -3.01
C GLY A 624 -58.94 -2.43 -1.66
N ALA A 625 -58.26 -3.42 -1.09
CA ALA A 625 -57.50 -3.25 0.16
C ALA A 625 -56.36 -2.23 0.02
N LEU A 626 -55.63 -2.26 -1.10
CA LEU A 626 -54.56 -1.32 -1.39
C LEU A 626 -55.09 0.12 -1.53
N LEU A 627 -56.19 0.33 -2.26
CA LEU A 627 -56.83 1.64 -2.39
C LEU A 627 -57.31 2.21 -1.05
N VAL A 628 -57.94 1.38 -0.21
CA VAL A 628 -58.33 1.80 1.15
C VAL A 628 -57.11 2.14 2.00
N SER A 629 -56.05 1.32 1.95
CA SER A 629 -54.81 1.60 2.67
C SER A 629 -54.14 2.90 2.20
N ALA A 630 -54.17 3.18 0.89
CA ALA A 630 -53.63 4.39 0.30
C ALA A 630 -54.41 5.65 0.75
N LEU A 631 -55.74 5.56 0.83
CA LEU A 631 -56.57 6.64 1.37
C LEU A 631 -56.25 6.91 2.84
N VAL A 632 -56.08 5.88 3.66
CA VAL A 632 -55.68 6.04 5.07
C VAL A 632 -54.30 6.72 5.17
N LEU A 633 -53.33 6.31 4.36
CA LEU A 633 -52.00 6.92 4.33
C LEU A 633 -52.04 8.39 3.87
N ALA A 634 -52.94 8.74 2.93
CA ALA A 634 -53.04 10.09 2.39
C ALA A 634 -53.72 11.09 3.34
N PHE A 635 -54.73 10.64 4.09
CA PHE A 635 -55.56 11.53 4.91
C PHE A 635 -55.21 11.51 6.42
N VAL A 636 -54.54 10.47 6.92
CA VAL A 636 -54.18 10.37 8.34
C VAL A 636 -52.77 10.93 8.58
N PRO A 637 -52.56 11.81 9.57
CA PRO A 637 -51.22 12.29 9.91
C PRO A 637 -50.28 11.13 10.25
N SER A 638 -49.04 11.17 9.72
CA SER A 638 -48.04 10.10 9.87
C SER A 638 -47.82 9.65 11.32
N ARG A 639 -47.92 10.57 12.30
CA ARG A 639 -47.81 10.27 13.74
C ARG A 639 -48.90 9.32 14.24
N CYS A 640 -50.13 9.51 13.76
CA CYS A 640 -51.26 8.65 14.12
C CYS A 640 -51.12 7.28 13.46
N ILE A 641 -50.60 7.22 12.23
CA ILE A 641 -50.31 5.96 11.53
C ILE A 641 -49.23 5.15 12.28
N ILE A 642 -48.15 5.81 12.69
CA ILE A 642 -47.08 5.19 13.50
C ILE A 642 -47.65 4.67 14.83
N LEU A 643 -48.46 5.46 15.53
CA LEU A 643 -49.11 5.03 16.77
C LEU A 643 -50.02 3.81 16.57
N MET A 644 -50.87 3.85 15.54
CA MET A 644 -51.77 2.75 15.22
C MET A 644 -51.01 1.48 14.85
N SER A 645 -49.92 1.58 14.07
CA SER A 645 -49.07 0.44 13.76
C SER A 645 -48.36 -0.13 15.00
N PHE A 646 -47.89 0.73 15.91
CA PHE A 646 -47.24 0.32 17.16
C PHE A 646 -48.23 -0.42 18.07
N LEU A 647 -49.43 0.15 18.27
CA LEU A 647 -50.48 -0.49 19.05
C LEU A 647 -50.94 -1.79 18.40
N GLU A 648 -51.07 -1.86 17.07
CA GLU A 648 -51.40 -3.10 16.37
C GLU A 648 -50.39 -4.20 16.64
N LEU A 649 -49.10 -3.88 16.53
CA LEU A 649 -48.02 -4.84 16.70
C LEU A 649 -47.94 -5.37 18.14
N PHE A 650 -47.99 -4.46 19.12
CA PHE A 650 -47.76 -4.81 20.52
C PHE A 650 -49.04 -5.23 21.26
N THR A 651 -50.24 -4.86 20.85
CA THR A 651 -51.50 -5.29 21.53
C THR A 651 -52.16 -6.51 20.88
N ARG A 652 -51.55 -7.05 19.81
CA ARG A 652 -52.08 -8.15 19.00
C ARG A 652 -52.49 -9.38 19.81
N TYR A 653 -51.67 -9.74 20.79
CA TYR A 653 -51.86 -10.90 21.68
C TYR A 653 -52.36 -10.53 23.07
N SER A 654 -52.75 -9.26 23.28
CA SER A 654 -53.31 -8.82 24.56
C SER A 654 -54.58 -9.62 24.91
N PRO A 655 -54.84 -9.87 26.21
CA PRO A 655 -55.92 -10.76 26.64
C PRO A 655 -57.31 -10.33 26.15
N LEU A 656 -57.54 -9.02 25.98
CA LEU A 656 -58.80 -8.46 25.49
C LEU A 656 -58.98 -8.63 23.97
N ARG A 657 -57.88 -8.65 23.21
CA ARG A 657 -57.91 -8.61 21.73
C ARG A 657 -57.57 -9.95 21.08
N LYS A 658 -56.88 -10.85 21.79
CA LYS A 658 -56.37 -12.13 21.31
C LYS A 658 -57.40 -12.93 20.51
N ALA A 659 -58.61 -13.12 21.03
CA ALA A 659 -59.68 -13.87 20.36
C ALA A 659 -60.12 -13.25 19.02
N SER A 660 -60.14 -11.91 18.94
CA SER A 660 -60.47 -11.21 17.70
C SER A 660 -59.34 -11.32 16.68
N THR A 661 -58.09 -11.17 17.14
CA THR A 661 -56.90 -11.27 16.30
C THR A 661 -56.77 -12.67 15.70
N GLU A 662 -56.90 -13.72 16.51
CA GLU A 662 -56.83 -15.12 16.06
C GLU A 662 -57.88 -15.43 14.99
N ARG A 663 -59.09 -14.85 15.13
CA ARG A 663 -60.14 -14.99 14.12
C ARG A 663 -59.77 -14.30 12.80
N TRP A 664 -59.18 -13.10 12.85
CA TRP A 664 -58.73 -12.37 11.67
C TRP A 664 -57.52 -13.00 10.99
N THR A 665 -56.54 -13.45 11.77
CA THR A 665 -55.35 -14.14 11.24
C THR A 665 -55.70 -15.47 10.61
N ARG A 666 -56.68 -16.19 11.18
CA ARG A 666 -57.21 -17.41 10.56
C ARG A 666 -57.86 -17.12 9.21
N ARG A 667 -58.71 -16.10 9.10
CA ARG A 667 -59.34 -15.69 7.83
C ARG A 667 -58.32 -15.23 6.78
N LEU A 668 -57.31 -14.47 7.20
CA LEU A 668 -56.21 -14.05 6.31
C LEU A 668 -55.38 -15.24 5.84
N ARG A 669 -55.13 -16.22 6.72
CA ARG A 669 -54.42 -17.46 6.40
C ARG A 669 -55.23 -18.34 5.45
N GLU A 670 -56.52 -18.51 5.69
CA GLU A 670 -57.45 -19.21 4.80
C GLU A 670 -57.48 -18.55 3.41
N TRP A 671 -57.55 -17.23 3.36
CA TRP A 671 -57.45 -16.48 2.10
C TRP A 671 -56.08 -16.65 1.43
N TRP A 672 -54.97 -16.56 2.16
CA TRP A 672 -53.61 -16.73 1.63
C TRP A 672 -53.37 -18.14 1.06
N PHE A 673 -53.90 -19.17 1.71
CA PHE A 673 -53.81 -20.54 1.22
C PHE A 673 -54.71 -20.81 0.02
N SER A 674 -55.83 -20.07 -0.12
CA SER A 674 -56.71 -20.18 -1.28
C SER A 674 -56.11 -19.65 -2.59
N ILE A 675 -55.02 -18.88 -2.54
CA ILE A 675 -54.33 -18.36 -3.72
C ILE A 675 -53.31 -19.40 -4.21
N PRO A 676 -53.47 -19.96 -5.41
CA PRO A 676 -52.48 -20.87 -5.99
C PRO A 676 -51.25 -20.10 -6.52
N ALA A 677 -50.08 -20.77 -6.56
CA ALA A 677 -48.85 -20.20 -7.09
C ALA A 677 -48.87 -20.14 -8.62
N ALA A 678 -48.22 -19.12 -9.22
CA ALA A 678 -48.05 -19.05 -10.66
C ALA A 678 -47.28 -20.28 -11.20
N PRO A 679 -47.71 -20.90 -12.31
CA PRO A 679 -47.01 -22.06 -12.87
C PRO A 679 -45.62 -21.65 -13.38
N VAL A 680 -44.61 -22.47 -13.06
CA VAL A 680 -43.23 -22.28 -13.50
C VAL A 680 -42.84 -23.47 -14.37
N VAL A 681 -42.49 -23.21 -15.63
CA VAL A 681 -41.88 -24.21 -16.50
C VAL A 681 -40.37 -24.04 -16.39
N LEU A 682 -39.70 -25.03 -15.81
CA LEU A 682 -38.25 -25.08 -15.76
C LEU A 682 -37.76 -25.66 -17.09
N GLU A 683 -37.39 -24.80 -18.04
CA GLU A 683 -36.65 -25.24 -19.22
C GLU A 683 -35.25 -25.68 -18.77
N ARG A 684 -35.05 -26.98 -18.64
CA ARG A 684 -33.71 -27.55 -18.54
C ARG A 684 -33.07 -27.39 -19.91
N ALA A 685 -31.92 -26.71 -19.96
CA ALA A 685 -31.12 -26.62 -21.17
C ALA A 685 -30.94 -28.03 -21.75
N LYS A 686 -31.29 -28.21 -23.03
CA LYS A 686 -31.04 -29.47 -23.74
C LYS A 686 -29.53 -29.67 -23.76
N GLU A 687 -29.03 -30.63 -22.98
CA GLU A 687 -27.73 -31.22 -23.26
C GLU A 687 -27.80 -31.78 -24.67
N ASP A 688 -27.11 -31.13 -25.60
CA ASP A 688 -26.89 -31.62 -26.95
C ASP A 688 -26.12 -32.93 -26.86
N LYS A 689 -26.87 -34.04 -26.79
CA LYS A 689 -26.37 -35.36 -27.13
C LYS A 689 -25.99 -35.33 -28.61
N LYS A 690 -24.74 -34.97 -28.89
CA LYS A 690 -24.06 -35.32 -30.14
C LYS A 690 -24.16 -36.85 -30.30
N LYS A 691 -25.08 -37.27 -31.16
CA LYS A 691 -25.04 -38.59 -31.81
C LYS A 691 -24.51 -38.38 -33.22
N ARG A 692 -23.31 -38.90 -33.47
CA ARG A 692 -23.19 -39.98 -34.44
C ARG A 692 -22.19 -41.00 -33.92
#